data_AF-A0A8S1UDD5-F1
#
_entry.id   AF-A0A8S1UDD5-F1
#
_cell.length_a   1.000
_cell.length_b   1.000
_cell.length_c   1.000
_cell.angle_alpha   90.00
_cell.angle_beta   90.00
_cell.angle_gamma   90.00
#
_symmetry.space_group_name_H-M   'P 1'
#
loop_
_entity.id
_entity.type
_entity.pdbx_description
1 polymer ?
#
loop_
_entity_poly.entity_id
_entity_poly.type
_entity_poly.pdbx_seq_one_letter_code
_entity_poly.pdbx_strand_id
1 'polypeptide(L)'
;MITQIQEILRSVDIFGQSINLSFRQREKYKTSFGGFLSMCMTATIISFFYSNILSFFSMTTVTSNESLIFEDNPQLLKLDPSIFMFAIQIEQSDFINNPFFNITIEQRHYHRYDNGTQYKYPSQYIDLVQCTQSHFASIFEKYNISFEEQYNKLNISNFLCPNLNNENTLNLTIGGTWASTDYYFLKFSVKNCVNNSESTFSWKPTCKSPEQIQETTQSSGSFRFQLYQTNYLINAQKPKDYIQPFLSTDTFYSFVPNTMFIQSDIFFRFKEISSDKGILMYPDIEMETFPYREYGDQREQISINSLTQNYYGAFYFSRSPYKYIIQRDFMRLDELLSYLGGFTQFMIVIVGIFVSIYNREHLKIQMANDLYEFDMSLKKQNMRNISSSVMKSKQKQATQKRCSNKKIDSIGQSPDICLNIDKQNDGIDNDQYEIQNIQKNNLITNQTVPDKPMMTQMKSQVSKYFDQFCQYVKKKYKVEIGLRMIIASFLQFDCLKNDDGIVVEKAINQVNKELDIQYILKQLHEIQKFKKILLDNNQIDIFNFSQKPIIALYQDSQMRRRTKIIIGDIDTKSQELALFKQFTDLVNSYQQIQKQEMKGQYQLINLNQRLLQLLGQDLSEILEKEIALKDQIISCEEDRINHFPSDQG
;
A
#
# COMPACT_ATOMS: atom_id res chain seq x y z
N MET A 1 2.72 30.40 8.87
CA MET A 1 2.42 28.96 8.87
C MET A 1 2.15 28.41 7.47
N ILE A 2 0.97 28.58 6.87
CA ILE A 2 0.58 27.86 5.62
C ILE A 2 1.62 28.03 4.49
N THR A 3 2.11 29.24 4.25
CA THR A 3 3.15 29.53 3.25
C THR A 3 4.46 28.79 3.53
N GLN A 4 4.93 28.79 4.78
CA GLN A 4 6.16 28.08 5.19
C GLN A 4 6.01 26.56 5.02
N ILE A 5 4.83 25.99 5.30
CA ILE A 5 4.53 24.58 5.07
C ILE A 5 4.59 24.26 3.56
N GLN A 6 4.05 25.13 2.71
CA GLN A 6 4.13 24.98 1.26
C GLN A 6 5.57 25.04 0.73
N GLU A 7 6.43 25.88 1.30
CA GLU A 7 7.86 25.95 0.94
C GLU A 7 8.64 24.71 1.41
N ILE A 8 8.38 24.20 2.61
CA ILE A 8 8.96 22.95 3.12
C ILE A 8 8.56 21.78 2.22
N LEU A 9 7.26 21.60 1.93
CA LEU A 9 6.79 20.58 0.97
C LEU A 9 7.48 20.74 -0.39
N ARG A 10 7.57 21.97 -0.91
CA ARG A 10 8.24 22.26 -2.18
C ARG A 10 9.74 21.97 -2.16
N SER A 11 10.41 21.96 -1.01
CA SER A 11 11.81 21.51 -0.91
C SER A 11 11.93 19.98 -0.98
N VAL A 12 10.98 19.25 -0.40
CA VAL A 12 10.93 17.77 -0.29
C VAL A 12 10.58 17.06 -1.60
N ASP A 13 9.98 17.74 -2.59
CA ASP A 13 9.66 17.14 -3.91
C ASP A 13 10.91 16.55 -4.59
N ILE A 14 10.99 15.21 -4.65
CA ILE A 14 12.12 14.49 -5.25
C ILE A 14 12.05 14.55 -6.77
N PHE A 15 10.84 14.60 -7.32
CA PHE A 15 10.52 14.46 -8.75
C PHE A 15 10.40 15.82 -9.47
N GLY A 16 11.19 16.81 -9.04
CA GLY A 16 11.20 18.16 -9.61
C GLY A 16 11.67 18.17 -11.07
N GLN A 17 10.80 18.67 -11.96
CA GLN A 17 11.03 18.75 -13.41
C GLN A 17 12.20 19.68 -13.74
N SER A 18 13.21 19.21 -14.49
CA SER A 18 14.29 20.06 -15.00
C SER A 18 13.80 21.07 -16.04
N ILE A 19 14.46 22.23 -16.09
CA ILE A 19 14.14 23.32 -17.01
C ILE A 19 15.42 23.77 -17.74
N ASN A 20 15.42 23.70 -19.07
CA ASN A 20 16.62 24.02 -19.88
C ASN A 20 17.00 25.51 -19.85
N LEU A 21 16.06 26.37 -19.45
CA LEU A 21 16.27 27.79 -19.15
C LEU A 21 15.81 28.06 -17.72
N SER A 22 16.65 28.71 -16.89
CA SER A 22 16.39 28.90 -15.47
C SER A 22 15.14 29.74 -15.21
N PHE A 23 14.06 29.11 -14.74
CA PHE A 23 12.81 29.81 -14.45
C PHE A 23 12.86 30.38 -13.03
N ARG A 24 12.72 31.71 -12.88
CA ARG A 24 12.86 32.43 -11.60
C ARG A 24 14.17 32.04 -10.87
N GLN A 25 15.28 31.97 -11.61
CA GLN A 25 16.61 31.55 -11.12
C GLN A 25 16.67 30.13 -10.52
N ARG A 26 15.77 29.21 -10.92
CA ARG A 26 15.80 27.80 -10.51
C ARG A 26 15.90 26.88 -11.73
N GLU A 27 16.76 25.87 -11.63
CA GLU A 27 16.99 24.84 -12.67
C GLU A 27 15.96 23.70 -12.63
N LYS A 28 15.34 23.48 -11.46
CA LYS A 28 14.31 22.45 -11.25
C LYS A 28 13.02 23.07 -10.73
N TYR A 29 11.92 22.77 -11.42
CA TYR A 29 10.57 23.09 -11.00
C TYR A 29 10.03 22.01 -10.06
N LYS A 30 10.01 22.34 -8.76
CA LYS A 30 9.33 21.54 -7.72
C LYS A 30 7.93 22.08 -7.43
N THR A 31 7.00 21.22 -7.01
CA THR A 31 5.66 21.61 -6.52
C THR A 31 5.40 21.14 -5.09
N SER A 32 4.45 21.78 -4.39
CA SER A 32 4.01 21.34 -3.06
C SER A 32 3.27 19.99 -3.10
N PHE A 33 2.59 19.70 -4.22
CA PHE A 33 1.89 18.42 -4.44
C PHE A 33 2.87 17.27 -4.68
N GLY A 34 3.90 17.46 -5.51
CA GLY A 34 5.01 16.51 -5.66
C GLY A 34 5.76 16.28 -4.35
N GLY A 35 5.91 17.32 -3.52
CA GLY A 35 6.43 17.24 -2.15
C GLY A 35 5.60 16.37 -1.22
N PHE A 36 4.27 16.56 -1.21
CA PHE A 36 3.34 15.75 -0.44
C PHE A 36 3.38 14.27 -0.87
N LEU A 37 3.33 13.99 -2.17
CA LEU A 37 3.45 12.62 -2.69
C LEU A 37 4.81 11.99 -2.37
N SER A 38 5.91 12.74 -2.45
CA SER A 38 7.24 12.28 -2.04
C SER A 38 7.30 11.91 -0.55
N MET A 39 6.65 12.71 0.31
CA MET A 39 6.56 12.45 1.76
C MET A 39 5.72 11.20 2.05
N CYS A 40 4.56 11.04 1.41
CA CYS A 40 3.72 9.84 1.55
C CYS A 40 4.43 8.57 1.08
N MET A 41 5.14 8.63 -0.06
CA MET A 41 5.96 7.53 -0.58
C MET A 41 7.09 7.16 0.39
N THR A 42 7.76 8.14 0.98
CA THR A 42 8.82 7.89 1.97
C THR A 42 8.24 7.24 3.23
N ALA A 43 7.07 7.67 3.70
CA ALA A 43 6.39 7.09 4.85
C ALA A 43 5.94 5.63 4.61
N THR A 44 5.40 5.29 3.43
CA THR A 44 5.01 3.91 3.11
C THR A 44 6.24 3.00 2.97
N ILE A 45 7.34 3.48 2.38
CA ILE A 45 8.61 2.75 2.31
C ILE A 45 9.14 2.47 3.73
N ILE A 46 9.20 3.48 4.61
CA ILE A 46 9.66 3.28 6.00
C ILE A 46 8.77 2.28 6.75
N SER A 47 7.45 2.37 6.63
CA SER A 47 6.51 1.44 7.27
C SER A 47 6.67 0.00 6.74
N PHE A 48 6.93 -0.16 5.44
CA PHE A 48 7.16 -1.46 4.81
C PHE A 48 8.49 -2.08 5.25
N PHE A 49 9.57 -1.29 5.28
CA PHE A 49 10.88 -1.72 5.79
C PHE A 49 10.76 -2.17 7.25
N TYR A 50 10.13 -1.37 8.11
CA TYR A 50 9.93 -1.69 9.53
C TYR A 50 9.20 -3.03 9.72
N SER A 51 8.10 -3.26 8.98
CA SER A 51 7.34 -4.51 9.08
C SER A 51 8.14 -5.73 8.62
N ASN A 52 8.89 -5.64 7.53
CA ASN A 52 9.68 -6.76 7.01
C ASN A 52 10.92 -7.05 7.87
N ILE A 53 11.58 -6.02 8.40
CA ILE A 53 12.74 -6.18 9.31
C ILE A 53 12.31 -6.84 10.63
N LEU A 54 11.15 -6.46 11.19
CA LEU A 54 10.58 -7.19 12.33
C LEU A 54 10.26 -8.64 11.98
N SER A 55 9.64 -8.89 10.82
CA SER A 55 9.31 -10.25 10.36
C SER A 55 10.56 -11.13 10.25
N PHE A 56 11.63 -10.61 9.66
CA PHE A 56 12.94 -11.25 9.54
C PHE A 56 13.54 -11.63 10.90
N PHE A 57 13.69 -10.66 11.82
CA PHE A 57 14.23 -10.95 13.16
C PHE A 57 13.33 -11.87 14.00
N SER A 58 12.02 -11.95 13.69
CA SER A 58 11.10 -12.89 14.34
C SER A 58 11.11 -14.30 13.75
N MET A 59 11.85 -14.54 12.66
CA MET A 59 11.91 -15.82 11.92
C MET A 59 10.54 -16.42 11.60
N THR A 60 9.57 -15.58 11.19
CA THR A 60 8.19 -16.00 10.90
C THR A 60 8.01 -16.60 9.51
N THR A 61 8.86 -16.20 8.55
CA THR A 61 8.80 -16.63 7.15
C THR A 61 9.81 -17.75 6.89
N VAL A 62 9.30 -18.97 6.73
CA VAL A 62 10.05 -20.15 6.29
C VAL A 62 9.45 -20.67 4.98
N THR A 63 10.29 -20.92 3.98
CA THR A 63 9.93 -21.65 2.75
C THR A 63 10.30 -23.12 2.91
N SER A 64 9.47 -24.03 2.41
CA SER A 64 9.72 -25.47 2.55
C SER A 64 9.51 -26.23 1.25
N ASN A 65 10.51 -27.01 0.85
CA ASN A 65 10.46 -27.90 -0.30
C ASN A 65 10.49 -29.35 0.18
N GLU A 66 9.50 -30.17 -0.24
CA GLU A 66 9.46 -31.60 0.04
C GLU A 66 9.70 -32.39 -1.25
N SER A 67 10.57 -33.40 -1.20
CA SER A 67 10.93 -34.26 -2.33
C SER A 67 10.95 -35.73 -1.90
N LEU A 68 10.52 -36.62 -2.80
CA LEU A 68 10.50 -38.07 -2.58
C LEU A 68 11.61 -38.73 -3.41
N ILE A 69 12.55 -39.39 -2.75
CA ILE A 69 13.71 -40.05 -3.37
C ILE A 69 13.62 -41.56 -3.15
N PHE A 70 14.05 -42.32 -4.16
CA PHE A 70 14.18 -43.78 -4.13
C PHE A 70 15.65 -44.18 -3.95
N GLU A 71 15.93 -45.14 -3.08
CA GLU A 71 17.25 -45.71 -2.80
C GLU A 71 17.24 -47.22 -3.09
N ASP A 72 18.08 -47.71 -4.02
CA ASP A 72 18.20 -49.15 -4.31
C ASP A 72 18.69 -49.96 -3.10
N ASN A 73 19.58 -49.34 -2.31
CA ASN A 73 20.11 -49.86 -1.05
C ASN A 73 19.87 -48.85 0.08
N PRO A 74 18.68 -48.85 0.68
CA PRO A 74 18.33 -47.93 1.75
C PRO A 74 19.25 -48.10 2.97
N GLN A 75 19.74 -46.99 3.50
CA GLN A 75 20.66 -47.01 4.64
C GLN A 75 20.01 -47.64 5.89
N LEU A 76 20.84 -48.23 6.74
CA LEU A 76 20.42 -48.75 8.05
C LEU A 76 20.04 -47.59 8.97
N LEU A 77 18.84 -47.66 9.53
CA LEU A 77 18.39 -46.78 10.61
C LEU A 77 18.26 -47.57 11.91
N LYS A 78 18.80 -46.98 12.97
CA LYS A 78 18.51 -47.34 14.36
C LYS A 78 17.15 -46.74 14.77
N LEU A 79 16.22 -47.60 15.16
CA LEU A 79 14.93 -47.23 15.76
C LEU A 79 15.15 -46.86 17.22
N ASP A 80 15.63 -45.64 17.46
CA ASP A 80 16.01 -45.18 18.80
C ASP A 80 14.78 -44.92 19.69
N PRO A 81 14.74 -45.41 20.95
CA PRO A 81 13.62 -45.19 21.89
C PRO A 81 13.26 -43.72 22.18
N SER A 82 14.13 -42.75 21.85
CA SER A 82 13.83 -41.31 21.95
C SER A 82 13.01 -40.75 20.79
N ILE A 83 12.88 -41.48 19.68
CA ILE A 83 12.10 -41.10 18.48
C ILE A 83 11.16 -42.20 17.97
N PHE A 84 11.22 -43.41 18.53
CA PHE A 84 10.35 -44.51 18.13
C PHE A 84 9.97 -45.41 19.31
N MET A 85 8.66 -45.58 19.51
CA MET A 85 8.11 -46.57 20.43
C MET A 85 6.89 -47.26 19.80
N PHE A 86 6.73 -48.54 20.13
CA PHE A 86 5.54 -49.30 19.75
C PHE A 86 5.00 -50.11 20.93
N ALA A 87 3.69 -50.35 20.89
CA ALA A 87 2.93 -51.15 21.82
C ALA A 87 2.10 -52.16 21.01
N ILE A 88 2.14 -53.44 21.40
CA ILE A 88 1.41 -54.51 20.71
C ILE A 88 0.53 -55.32 21.66
N GLN A 89 -0.64 -55.72 21.19
CA GLN A 89 -1.49 -56.69 21.90
C GLN A 89 -2.21 -57.60 20.92
N ILE A 90 -2.84 -58.65 21.45
CA ILE A 90 -3.93 -59.34 20.77
C ILE A 90 -5.23 -58.99 21.50
N GLU A 91 -6.27 -58.68 20.75
CA GLU A 91 -7.57 -58.20 21.24
C GLU A 91 -8.29 -59.30 22.05
N GLN A 92 -8.15 -59.26 23.37
CA GLN A 92 -8.77 -60.17 24.34
C GLN A 92 -8.80 -59.55 25.75
N SER A 93 -9.58 -60.14 26.66
CA SER A 93 -9.51 -59.84 28.10
C SER A 93 -8.19 -60.35 28.71
N ASP A 94 -7.59 -59.54 29.60
CA ASP A 94 -6.38 -59.85 30.37
C ASP A 94 -5.19 -60.35 29.54
N PHE A 95 -4.84 -59.65 28.45
CA PHE A 95 -3.77 -60.09 27.54
C PHE A 95 -2.41 -60.25 28.24
N ILE A 96 -2.08 -59.36 29.17
CA ILE A 96 -0.79 -59.39 29.90
C ILE A 96 -0.66 -60.64 30.79
N ASN A 97 -1.72 -61.00 31.51
CA ASN A 97 -1.67 -62.06 32.53
C ASN A 97 -2.13 -63.42 31.99
N ASN A 98 -3.24 -63.43 31.24
CA ASN A 98 -3.94 -64.63 30.77
C ASN A 98 -4.16 -64.63 29.24
N PRO A 99 -3.09 -64.58 28.42
CA PRO A 99 -3.18 -64.63 26.96
C PRO A 99 -3.60 -66.01 26.43
N PHE A 100 -4.23 -65.99 25.25
CA PHE A 100 -4.42 -67.14 24.37
C PHE A 100 -3.17 -67.43 23.52
N PHE A 101 -2.42 -66.39 23.14
CA PHE A 101 -1.31 -66.46 22.18
C PHE A 101 -0.06 -65.73 22.70
N ASN A 102 1.12 -66.23 22.34
CA ASN A 102 2.39 -65.57 22.62
C ASN A 102 2.87 -64.80 21.37
N ILE A 103 3.43 -63.60 21.59
CA ILE A 103 4.05 -62.78 20.54
C ILE A 103 5.56 -62.76 20.78
N THR A 104 6.33 -63.35 19.87
CA THR A 104 7.81 -63.29 19.92
C THR A 104 8.34 -62.31 18.88
N ILE A 105 9.26 -61.43 19.26
CA ILE A 105 9.94 -60.49 18.35
C ILE A 105 11.40 -60.94 18.13
N GLU A 106 11.79 -60.98 16.86
CA GLU A 106 13.12 -61.39 16.39
C GLU A 106 13.71 -60.28 15.51
N GLN A 107 14.79 -59.63 15.93
CA GLN A 107 15.66 -58.86 15.03
C GLN A 107 16.41 -59.84 14.14
N ARG A 108 16.36 -59.61 12.83
CA ARG A 108 17.00 -60.46 11.81
C ARG A 108 17.88 -59.61 10.89
N HIS A 109 19.01 -60.18 10.50
CA HIS A 109 19.95 -59.65 9.51
C HIS A 109 20.27 -60.76 8.51
N TYR A 110 20.01 -60.49 7.23
CA TYR A 110 20.44 -61.33 6.11
C TYR A 110 21.48 -60.58 5.29
N HIS A 111 22.54 -61.27 4.89
CA HIS A 111 23.61 -60.72 4.05
C HIS A 111 23.71 -61.52 2.75
N ARG A 112 23.79 -60.83 1.61
CA ARG A 112 23.88 -61.40 0.27
C ARG A 112 25.26 -61.07 -0.32
N TYR A 113 26.02 -62.13 -0.61
CA TYR A 113 27.30 -62.03 -1.31
C TYR A 113 27.08 -61.84 -2.82
N ASP A 114 28.10 -61.34 -3.53
CA ASP A 114 28.06 -61.05 -4.98
C ASP A 114 27.74 -62.28 -5.85
N ASN A 115 27.95 -63.49 -5.32
CA ASN A 115 27.56 -64.75 -5.96
C ASN A 115 26.05 -65.07 -5.89
N GLY A 116 25.24 -64.17 -5.32
CA GLY A 116 23.79 -64.32 -5.14
C GLY A 116 23.37 -65.18 -3.94
N THR A 117 24.30 -65.82 -3.22
CA THR A 117 23.98 -66.61 -2.03
C THR A 117 23.71 -65.70 -0.82
N GLN A 118 22.75 -66.09 0.01
CA GLN A 118 22.25 -65.28 1.12
C GLN A 118 22.47 -65.98 2.46
N TYR A 119 23.45 -65.47 3.22
CA TYR A 119 23.68 -65.86 4.60
C TYR A 119 22.60 -65.26 5.52
N LYS A 120 22.33 -65.94 6.64
CA LYS A 120 21.32 -65.53 7.63
C LYS A 120 21.97 -65.58 9.00
N TYR A 121 22.14 -64.42 9.63
CA TYR A 121 22.71 -64.35 10.97
C TYR A 121 21.74 -64.91 12.02
N PRO A 122 22.24 -65.37 13.18
CA PRO A 122 21.39 -65.78 14.30
C PRO A 122 20.37 -64.68 14.66
N SER A 123 19.13 -65.07 14.92
CA SER A 123 18.07 -64.12 15.28
C SER A 123 18.24 -63.66 16.73
N GLN A 124 18.30 -62.34 16.93
CA GLN A 124 18.33 -61.73 18.26
C GLN A 124 16.90 -61.52 18.76
N TYR A 125 16.58 -62.01 19.94
CA TYR A 125 15.25 -61.82 20.53
C TYR A 125 15.15 -60.49 21.27
N ILE A 126 14.05 -59.78 21.06
CA ILE A 126 13.72 -58.54 21.77
C ILE A 126 12.80 -58.88 22.94
N ASP A 127 13.17 -58.43 24.14
CA ASP A 127 12.39 -58.68 25.35
C ASP A 127 11.20 -57.71 25.47
N LEU A 128 10.08 -58.22 26.00
CA LEU A 128 8.82 -57.50 26.13
C LEU A 128 8.40 -57.39 27.60
N VAL A 129 7.83 -56.24 27.94
CA VAL A 129 7.28 -55.89 29.25
C VAL A 129 5.91 -55.23 29.08
N GLN A 130 5.13 -55.14 30.15
CA GLN A 130 3.88 -54.38 30.17
C GLN A 130 4.17 -52.88 29.88
N CYS A 131 3.42 -52.27 28.96
CA CYS A 131 3.58 -50.86 28.62
C CYS A 131 3.20 -49.94 29.79
N THR A 132 4.18 -49.18 30.30
CA THR A 132 3.97 -48.05 31.21
C THR A 132 3.97 -46.72 30.45
N GLN A 133 3.37 -45.67 31.03
CA GLN A 133 3.39 -44.30 30.48
C GLN A 133 4.81 -43.82 30.13
N SER A 134 5.82 -44.20 30.93
CA SER A 134 7.22 -43.80 30.75
C SER A 134 7.88 -44.33 29.46
N HIS A 135 7.31 -45.34 28.79
CA HIS A 135 7.82 -45.81 27.49
C HIS A 135 7.57 -44.79 26.36
N PHE A 136 6.53 -43.97 26.49
CA PHE A 136 6.13 -42.97 25.50
C PHE A 136 6.37 -41.53 25.96
N ALA A 137 6.35 -41.27 27.27
CA ALA A 137 6.44 -39.93 27.86
C ALA A 137 7.62 -39.12 27.32
N SER A 138 8.83 -39.71 27.26
CA SER A 138 10.05 -39.08 26.72
C SER A 138 9.89 -38.51 25.30
N ILE A 139 9.10 -39.17 24.45
CA ILE A 139 8.87 -38.78 23.06
C ILE A 139 7.89 -37.60 22.98
N PHE A 140 6.85 -37.58 23.83
CA PHE A 140 5.82 -36.54 23.82
C PHE A 140 6.20 -35.29 24.64
N GLU A 141 6.90 -35.46 25.75
CA GLU A 141 7.39 -34.36 26.60
C GLU A 141 8.38 -33.46 25.86
N LYS A 142 9.21 -34.02 24.96
CA LYS A 142 10.10 -33.25 24.05
C LYS A 142 9.34 -32.17 23.25
N TYR A 143 8.05 -32.36 22.99
CA TYR A 143 7.18 -31.45 22.24
C TYR A 143 6.07 -30.81 23.10
N ASN A 144 6.22 -30.83 24.43
CA ASN A 144 5.26 -30.30 25.42
C ASN A 144 3.85 -30.93 25.35
N ILE A 145 3.73 -32.19 24.91
CA ILE A 145 2.46 -32.91 24.82
C ILE A 145 2.31 -33.85 26.03
N SER A 146 1.22 -33.74 26.78
CA SER A 146 0.89 -34.74 27.81
C SER A 146 0.33 -36.02 27.18
N PHE A 147 0.91 -37.16 27.53
CA PHE A 147 0.48 -38.48 27.06
C PHE A 147 -0.50 -39.19 28.01
N GLU A 148 -0.70 -38.67 29.23
CA GLU A 148 -1.47 -39.34 30.30
C GLU A 148 -2.93 -39.60 29.93
N GLU A 149 -3.61 -38.64 29.29
CA GLU A 149 -4.98 -38.82 28.82
C GLU A 149 -5.07 -39.92 27.75
N GLN A 150 -4.10 -39.98 26.83
CA GLN A 150 -4.08 -40.97 25.76
C GLN A 150 -3.79 -42.39 26.29
N TYR A 151 -2.83 -42.51 27.22
CA TYR A 151 -2.48 -43.77 27.87
C TYR A 151 -3.70 -44.43 28.55
N ASN A 152 -4.44 -43.64 29.33
CA ASN A 152 -5.64 -44.09 30.04
C ASN A 152 -6.81 -44.38 29.06
N LYS A 153 -7.07 -43.47 28.11
CA LYS A 153 -8.18 -43.57 27.14
C LYS A 153 -8.06 -44.79 26.20
N LEU A 154 -6.83 -45.19 25.88
CA LEU A 154 -6.54 -46.32 25.00
C LEU A 154 -6.22 -47.62 25.75
N ASN A 155 -6.27 -47.62 27.10
CA ASN A 155 -5.89 -48.75 27.96
C ASN A 155 -4.52 -49.36 27.56
N ILE A 156 -3.51 -48.51 27.35
CA ILE A 156 -2.18 -48.95 26.88
C ILE A 156 -1.51 -49.89 27.92
N SER A 157 -1.94 -49.83 29.17
CA SER A 157 -1.66 -50.80 30.24
C SER A 157 -1.91 -52.28 29.89
N ASN A 158 -2.73 -52.61 28.90
CA ASN A 158 -2.95 -54.01 28.44
C ASN A 158 -2.02 -54.42 27.28
N PHE A 159 -1.13 -53.54 26.81
CA PHE A 159 -0.20 -53.80 25.70
C PHE A 159 1.21 -54.16 26.20
N LEU A 160 1.97 -54.84 25.33
CA LEU A 160 3.39 -55.13 25.50
C LEU A 160 4.26 -54.11 24.76
N CYS A 161 5.29 -53.62 25.43
CA CYS A 161 6.29 -52.68 24.94
C CYS A 161 7.70 -53.32 25.01
N PRO A 162 8.65 -52.91 24.15
CA PRO A 162 10.05 -53.31 24.25
C PRO A 162 10.68 -52.92 25.60
N ASN A 163 11.40 -53.84 26.23
CA ASN A 163 12.07 -53.59 27.51
C ASN A 163 13.25 -52.63 27.34
N LEU A 164 13.09 -51.39 27.78
CA LEU A 164 14.11 -50.32 27.68
C LEU A 164 15.44 -50.64 28.39
N ASN A 165 15.45 -51.58 29.33
CA ASN A 165 16.65 -51.96 30.09
C ASN A 165 17.53 -53.00 29.35
N ASN A 166 17.12 -53.45 28.16
CA ASN A 166 17.80 -54.49 27.39
C ASN A 166 18.58 -53.90 26.21
N GLU A 167 19.87 -54.23 26.07
CA GLU A 167 20.74 -53.76 24.99
C GLU A 167 20.22 -54.07 23.58
N ASN A 168 19.49 -55.18 23.40
CA ASN A 168 18.86 -55.53 22.13
C ASN A 168 17.74 -54.52 21.76
N THR A 169 16.98 -54.05 22.76
CA THR A 169 15.94 -53.02 22.58
C THR A 169 16.56 -51.65 22.27
N LEU A 170 17.69 -51.34 22.89
CA LEU A 170 18.41 -50.09 22.65
C LEU A 170 19.08 -50.03 21.26
N ASN A 171 19.11 -51.13 20.49
CA ASN A 171 19.78 -51.23 19.19
C ASN A 171 18.89 -51.87 18.10
N LEU A 172 17.57 -51.70 18.19
CA LEU A 172 16.62 -52.06 17.12
C LEU A 172 17.02 -51.38 15.80
N THR A 173 17.08 -52.14 14.70
CA THR A 173 17.53 -51.63 13.39
C THR A 173 16.70 -52.16 12.23
N ILE A 174 16.44 -51.28 11.25
CA ILE A 174 15.83 -51.61 9.96
C ILE A 174 16.63 -50.98 8.82
N GLY A 175 16.83 -51.70 7.72
CA GLY A 175 17.73 -51.25 6.66
C GLY A 175 17.77 -52.20 5.46
N GLY A 176 18.10 -51.65 4.29
CA GLY A 176 18.08 -52.37 3.03
C GLY A 176 16.68 -52.83 2.58
N THR A 177 16.65 -53.52 1.43
CA THR A 177 15.48 -54.25 0.93
C THR A 177 15.81 -55.74 0.79
N TRP A 178 14.84 -56.57 0.43
CA TRP A 178 15.12 -57.97 0.05
C TRP A 178 16.10 -58.12 -1.14
N ALA A 179 16.31 -57.07 -1.94
CA ALA A 179 17.28 -57.04 -3.04
C ALA A 179 18.72 -56.70 -2.57
N SER A 180 18.87 -55.98 -1.46
CA SER A 180 20.12 -55.36 -1.00
C SER A 180 21.19 -56.35 -0.51
N THR A 181 22.43 -55.87 -0.38
CA THR A 181 23.56 -56.62 0.20
C THR A 181 23.28 -57.01 1.65
N ASP A 182 22.69 -56.09 2.41
CA ASP A 182 22.35 -56.29 3.81
C ASP A 182 20.90 -55.89 4.03
N TYR A 183 20.14 -56.79 4.64
CA TYR A 183 18.71 -56.61 4.92
C TYR A 183 18.44 -56.84 6.41
N TYR A 184 18.08 -55.77 7.10
CA TYR A 184 17.76 -55.71 8.52
C TYR A 184 16.28 -55.44 8.71
N PHE A 185 15.62 -56.28 9.49
CA PHE A 185 14.18 -56.17 9.75
C PHE A 185 13.81 -56.81 11.09
N LEU A 186 12.73 -56.31 11.70
CA LEU A 186 12.11 -56.95 12.87
C LEU A 186 11.03 -57.92 12.38
N LYS A 187 10.99 -59.12 12.95
CA LYS A 187 9.94 -60.11 12.73
C LYS A 187 9.14 -60.34 14.01
N PHE A 188 7.88 -59.96 13.98
CA PHE A 188 6.87 -60.29 14.97
C PHE A 188 6.27 -61.65 14.61
N SER A 189 5.88 -62.45 15.60
CA SER A 189 5.38 -63.80 15.35
C SER A 189 4.39 -64.24 16.40
N VAL A 190 3.15 -64.46 15.96
CA VAL A 190 2.04 -64.93 16.81
C VAL A 190 2.05 -66.46 16.80
N LYS A 191 2.27 -67.03 17.98
CA LYS A 191 2.36 -68.47 18.26
C LYS A 191 1.36 -68.84 19.35
N ASN A 192 1.06 -70.13 19.54
CA ASN A 192 0.32 -70.55 20.74
C ASN A 192 1.05 -70.14 22.02
N CYS A 193 0.29 -69.80 23.06
CA CYS A 193 0.86 -69.55 24.38
C CYS A 193 1.42 -70.85 24.97
N VAL A 194 2.59 -70.78 25.62
CA VAL A 194 3.22 -71.90 26.32
C VAL A 194 3.66 -71.44 27.71
N ASN A 195 3.20 -72.15 28.75
CA ASN A 195 3.60 -71.92 30.14
C ASN A 195 5.08 -72.31 30.31
N ASN A 196 6.00 -71.34 30.17
CA ASN A 196 7.44 -71.58 30.27
C ASN A 196 8.08 -70.74 31.39
N SER A 197 8.13 -71.32 32.59
CA SER A 197 8.79 -70.77 33.77
C SER A 197 10.28 -70.48 33.57
N GLU A 198 10.97 -71.30 32.77
CA GLU A 198 12.42 -71.28 32.54
C GLU A 198 12.87 -70.25 31.50
N SER A 199 11.92 -69.55 30.86
CA SER A 199 12.22 -68.52 29.87
C SER A 199 13.07 -67.37 30.45
N THR A 200 13.93 -66.78 29.61
CA THR A 200 14.77 -65.61 29.96
C THR A 200 14.07 -64.27 29.73
N PHE A 201 12.82 -64.28 29.25
CA PHE A 201 12.01 -63.09 28.99
C PHE A 201 11.36 -62.53 30.26
N SER A 202 11.12 -61.23 30.27
CA SER A 202 10.46 -60.53 31.39
C SER A 202 8.95 -60.79 31.44
N TRP A 203 8.29 -60.87 30.27
CA TRP A 203 6.88 -61.26 30.19
C TRP A 203 6.71 -62.78 30.36
N LYS A 204 6.13 -63.18 31.49
CA LYS A 204 5.85 -64.58 31.85
C LYS A 204 4.34 -64.81 32.13
N PRO A 205 3.51 -64.87 31.08
CA PRO A 205 2.06 -65.07 31.22
C PRO A 205 1.69 -66.48 31.71
N THR A 206 0.45 -66.62 32.22
CA THR A 206 -0.20 -67.93 32.44
C THR A 206 -1.21 -68.16 31.31
N CYS A 207 -0.97 -69.14 30.47
CA CYS A 207 -1.77 -69.38 29.26
C CYS A 207 -3.19 -69.88 29.57
N LYS A 208 -4.18 -69.34 28.87
CA LYS A 208 -5.56 -69.89 28.85
C LYS A 208 -5.60 -71.26 28.16
N SER A 209 -6.62 -72.06 28.45
CA SER A 209 -6.73 -73.44 27.98
C SER A 209 -7.11 -73.55 26.48
N PRO A 210 -6.72 -74.62 25.76
CA PRO A 210 -7.07 -74.81 24.35
C PRO A 210 -8.59 -74.82 24.08
N GLU A 211 -9.38 -75.32 25.04
CA GLU A 211 -10.84 -75.38 24.96
C GLU A 211 -11.42 -73.96 24.96
N GLN A 212 -10.90 -73.07 25.81
CA GLN A 212 -11.29 -71.65 25.86
C GLN A 212 -10.88 -70.91 24.58
N ILE A 213 -9.74 -71.26 23.95
CA ILE A 213 -9.36 -70.71 22.64
C ILE A 213 -10.39 -71.12 21.59
N GLN A 214 -10.83 -72.38 21.58
CA GLN A 214 -11.81 -72.90 20.63
C GLN A 214 -13.20 -72.28 20.85
N GLU A 215 -13.69 -72.21 22.09
CA GLU A 215 -14.96 -71.56 22.45
C GLU A 215 -14.96 -70.06 22.10
N THR A 216 -13.86 -69.35 22.36
CA THR A 216 -13.70 -67.95 21.95
C THR A 216 -13.69 -67.84 20.42
N THR A 217 -12.95 -68.70 19.72
CA THR A 217 -12.91 -68.69 18.24
C THR A 217 -14.30 -68.95 17.63
N GLN A 218 -15.09 -69.84 18.22
CA GLN A 218 -16.45 -70.15 17.76
C GLN A 218 -17.47 -69.03 18.05
N SER A 219 -17.19 -68.15 19.02
CA SER A 219 -18.10 -67.06 19.42
C SER A 219 -17.71 -65.69 18.88
N SER A 220 -16.41 -65.37 18.78
CA SER A 220 -15.90 -64.12 18.18
C SER A 220 -15.53 -64.25 16.69
N GLY A 221 -15.39 -65.48 16.18
CA GLY A 221 -15.01 -65.78 14.79
C GLY A 221 -13.54 -65.52 14.43
N SER A 222 -12.89 -64.54 15.06
CA SER A 222 -11.50 -64.15 14.79
C SER A 222 -10.85 -63.46 16.00
N PHE A 223 -9.52 -63.33 15.95
CA PHE A 223 -8.72 -62.48 16.84
C PHE A 223 -8.02 -61.39 16.02
N ARG A 224 -7.71 -60.27 16.66
CA ARG A 224 -6.95 -59.17 16.05
C ARG A 224 -5.63 -58.96 16.77
N PHE A 225 -4.54 -58.99 16.02
CA PHE A 225 -3.28 -58.39 16.43
C PHE A 225 -3.40 -56.87 16.24
N GLN A 226 -3.14 -56.09 17.28
CA GLN A 226 -3.15 -54.63 17.25
C GLN A 226 -1.73 -54.09 17.45
N LEU A 227 -1.36 -53.10 16.64
CA LEU A 227 -0.08 -52.39 16.73
C LEU A 227 -0.35 -50.89 16.86
N TYR A 228 0.05 -50.33 18.00
CA TYR A 228 0.13 -48.88 18.20
C TYR A 228 1.60 -48.46 18.11
N GLN A 229 1.89 -47.38 17.40
CA GLN A 229 3.27 -46.90 17.20
C GLN A 229 3.33 -45.37 17.13
N THR A 230 4.44 -44.79 17.59
CA THR A 230 4.69 -43.35 17.39
C THR A 230 4.89 -43.03 15.91
N ASN A 231 4.29 -41.95 15.45
CA ASN A 231 4.41 -41.42 14.09
C ASN A 231 4.43 -39.89 14.15
N TYR A 232 4.90 -39.22 13.10
CA TYR A 232 5.15 -37.78 13.10
C TYR A 232 4.37 -37.04 12.02
N LEU A 233 3.56 -36.07 12.43
CA LEU A 233 3.00 -35.06 11.54
C LEU A 233 3.99 -33.90 11.43
N ILE A 234 4.54 -33.68 10.24
CA ILE A 234 5.52 -32.63 9.96
C ILE A 234 4.87 -31.58 9.06
N ASN A 235 4.73 -30.37 9.57
CA ASN A 235 4.22 -29.19 8.86
C ASN A 235 5.37 -28.19 8.66
N ALA A 236 6.18 -28.43 7.62
CA ALA A 236 7.43 -27.74 7.37
C ALA A 236 7.30 -26.21 7.17
N GLN A 237 6.12 -25.73 6.77
CA GLN A 237 5.78 -24.32 6.57
C GLN A 237 5.57 -23.55 7.88
N LYS A 238 5.46 -24.23 9.03
CA LYS A 238 5.48 -23.55 10.33
C LYS A 238 6.92 -23.19 10.72
N PRO A 239 7.19 -21.97 11.22
CA PRO A 239 8.53 -21.61 11.71
C PRO A 239 8.89 -22.33 13.01
N LYS A 240 7.93 -22.42 13.94
CA LYS A 240 8.01 -23.12 15.24
C LYS A 240 6.99 -24.24 15.30
N ASP A 241 7.25 -25.25 16.13
CA ASP A 241 6.34 -26.37 16.39
C ASP A 241 5.86 -27.05 15.08
N TYR A 242 6.82 -27.26 14.18
CA TYR A 242 6.64 -27.89 12.86
C TYR A 242 6.59 -29.42 12.92
N ILE A 243 6.93 -30.01 14.06
CA ILE A 243 6.83 -31.46 14.33
C ILE A 243 5.77 -31.66 15.41
N GLN A 244 4.83 -32.56 15.16
CA GLN A 244 3.84 -33.03 16.12
C GLN A 244 3.86 -34.57 16.16
N PRO A 245 4.42 -35.20 17.21
CA PRO A 245 4.27 -36.64 17.40
C PRO A 245 2.81 -37.00 17.70
N PHE A 246 2.39 -38.18 17.26
CA PHE A 246 1.11 -38.79 17.61
C PHE A 246 1.25 -40.31 17.72
N LEU A 247 0.34 -40.95 18.46
CA LEU A 247 0.23 -42.40 18.48
C LEU A 247 -0.67 -42.86 17.34
N SER A 248 -0.12 -43.60 16.38
CA SER A 248 -0.86 -44.23 15.28
C SER A 248 -1.55 -45.48 15.81
N THR A 249 -2.89 -45.47 15.82
CA THR A 249 -3.74 -46.58 16.32
C THR A 249 -4.51 -47.28 15.19
N ASP A 250 -4.09 -47.06 13.95
CA ASP A 250 -4.76 -47.51 12.72
C ASP A 250 -4.45 -48.97 12.34
N THR A 251 -3.39 -49.54 12.91
CA THR A 251 -2.81 -50.79 12.42
C THR A 251 -3.31 -52.00 13.22
N PHE A 252 -4.17 -52.80 12.60
CA PHE A 252 -4.62 -54.08 13.13
C PHE A 252 -4.76 -55.14 12.03
N TYR A 253 -4.53 -56.40 12.37
CA TYR A 253 -4.59 -57.54 11.47
C TYR A 253 -5.45 -58.65 12.07
N SER A 254 -6.44 -59.14 11.33
CA SER A 254 -7.36 -60.17 11.80
C SER A 254 -6.88 -61.56 11.37
N PHE A 255 -6.85 -62.52 12.29
CA PHE A 255 -6.48 -63.91 12.02
C PHE A 255 -7.47 -64.89 12.67
N VAL A 256 -7.51 -66.12 12.15
CA VAL A 256 -8.40 -67.18 12.66
C VAL A 256 -7.55 -68.43 12.93
N PRO A 257 -7.43 -68.89 14.19
CA PRO A 257 -6.57 -69.99 14.57
C PRO A 257 -6.81 -71.26 13.73
N ASN A 258 -5.70 -71.85 13.28
CA ASN A 258 -5.63 -73.08 12.47
C ASN A 258 -6.30 -73.02 11.07
N THR A 259 -7.02 -71.96 10.70
CA THR A 259 -7.70 -71.85 9.39
C THR A 259 -7.15 -70.74 8.50
N MET A 260 -6.75 -69.60 9.07
CA MET A 260 -6.25 -68.42 8.35
C MET A 260 -4.97 -67.91 9.00
N PHE A 261 -3.85 -68.03 8.27
CA PHE A 261 -2.59 -67.40 8.63
C PHE A 261 -2.44 -66.06 7.90
N ILE A 262 -1.94 -65.05 8.62
CA ILE A 262 -1.75 -63.69 8.10
C ILE A 262 -0.27 -63.28 8.13
N GLN A 263 0.21 -62.71 7.03
CA GLN A 263 1.50 -62.04 6.95
C GLN A 263 1.29 -60.59 6.54
N SER A 264 2.05 -59.65 7.12
CA SER A 264 2.11 -58.27 6.64
C SER A 264 3.54 -57.75 6.66
N ASP A 265 4.01 -57.23 5.54
CA ASP A 265 5.27 -56.47 5.48
C ASP A 265 4.91 -54.98 5.68
N ILE A 266 5.34 -54.40 6.81
CA ILE A 266 5.03 -53.03 7.24
C ILE A 266 6.24 -52.15 6.94
N PHE A 267 6.05 -51.11 6.14
CA PHE A 267 7.15 -50.31 5.62
C PHE A 267 7.30 -48.98 6.37
N PHE A 268 8.55 -48.66 6.71
CA PHE A 268 8.92 -47.39 7.33
C PHE A 268 9.73 -46.53 6.36
N ARG A 269 9.27 -45.29 6.16
CA ARG A 269 9.97 -44.24 5.44
C ARG A 269 10.68 -43.32 6.44
N PHE A 270 11.60 -42.51 5.95
CA PHE A 270 12.18 -41.40 6.73
C PHE A 270 11.78 -40.06 6.15
N LYS A 271 11.61 -39.08 7.04
CA LYS A 271 11.62 -37.66 6.71
C LYS A 271 12.94 -37.10 7.24
N GLU A 272 13.86 -36.85 6.31
CA GLU A 272 15.10 -36.12 6.55
C GLU A 272 14.77 -34.63 6.47
N ILE A 273 14.91 -33.89 7.57
CA ILE A 273 14.59 -32.46 7.64
C ILE A 273 15.90 -31.69 7.69
N SER A 274 16.17 -30.90 6.65
CA SER A 274 17.30 -29.97 6.54
C SER A 274 16.78 -28.56 6.75
N SER A 275 17.11 -27.91 7.88
CA SER A 275 16.68 -26.53 8.17
C SER A 275 17.86 -25.57 8.13
N ASP A 276 17.89 -24.65 7.15
CA ASP A 276 18.89 -23.58 7.08
C ASP A 276 18.44 -22.37 7.89
N LYS A 277 19.12 -22.11 9.00
CA LYS A 277 18.88 -20.97 9.91
C LYS A 277 19.80 -19.78 9.63
N GLY A 278 20.56 -19.81 8.54
CA GLY A 278 21.54 -18.78 8.16
C GLY A 278 20.94 -17.39 8.01
N ILE A 279 21.16 -16.51 8.99
CA ILE A 279 20.70 -15.11 8.96
C ILE A 279 21.52 -14.28 7.95
N LEU A 280 22.77 -14.67 7.71
CA LEU A 280 23.73 -13.98 6.85
C LEU A 280 23.92 -14.73 5.50
N MET A 281 24.91 -14.34 4.70
CA MET A 281 25.23 -14.95 3.40
C MET A 281 25.83 -16.38 3.48
N TYR A 282 25.79 -17.03 4.64
CA TYR A 282 26.33 -18.36 4.87
C TYR A 282 25.22 -19.25 5.48
N PRO A 283 25.00 -20.45 4.93
CA PRO A 283 23.97 -21.36 5.44
C PRO A 283 24.40 -21.97 6.78
N ASP A 284 23.43 -22.19 7.66
CA ASP A 284 23.60 -22.84 8.97
C ASP A 284 22.59 -23.99 9.06
N ILE A 285 23.02 -25.17 8.60
CA ILE A 285 22.13 -26.30 8.28
C ILE A 285 22.07 -27.28 9.45
N GLU A 286 20.94 -27.30 10.15
CA GLU A 286 20.59 -28.38 11.07
C GLU A 286 19.90 -29.52 10.32
N MET A 287 20.30 -30.77 10.59
CA MET A 287 19.66 -31.96 10.05
C MET A 287 19.04 -32.82 11.16
N GLU A 288 17.74 -33.13 11.03
CA GLU A 288 17.02 -34.09 11.87
C GLU A 288 16.47 -35.24 11.00
N THR A 289 16.31 -36.44 11.56
CA THR A 289 15.71 -37.59 10.86
C THR A 289 14.64 -38.25 11.71
N PHE A 290 13.49 -38.56 11.10
CA PHE A 290 12.34 -39.13 11.82
C PHE A 290 11.76 -40.38 11.12
N PRO A 291 11.47 -41.47 11.87
CA PRO A 291 10.71 -42.61 11.37
C PRO A 291 9.26 -42.22 11.10
N TYR A 292 8.79 -42.47 9.88
CA TYR A 292 7.46 -42.11 9.40
C TYR A 292 6.81 -43.31 8.70
N ARG A 293 5.53 -43.57 8.98
CA ARG A 293 4.72 -44.55 8.23
C ARG A 293 3.57 -43.82 7.56
N GLU A 294 3.45 -43.97 6.25
CA GLU A 294 2.28 -43.47 5.51
C GLU A 294 1.10 -44.45 5.65
N TYR A 295 -0.14 -43.94 5.62
CA TYR A 295 -1.30 -44.83 5.63
C TYR A 295 -1.33 -45.64 4.32
N GLY A 296 -1.29 -46.97 4.45
CA GLY A 296 -1.15 -47.89 3.31
C GLY A 296 0.27 -48.38 3.01
N ASP A 297 1.30 -47.98 3.78
CA ASP A 297 2.65 -48.58 3.75
C ASP A 297 2.65 -50.00 4.39
N GLN A 298 1.84 -50.91 3.85
CA GLN A 298 1.77 -52.31 4.28
C GLN A 298 1.41 -53.25 3.12
N ARG A 299 2.05 -54.41 3.06
CA ARG A 299 1.73 -55.48 2.10
C ARG A 299 1.24 -56.71 2.85
N GLU A 300 -0.07 -56.80 3.01
CA GLU A 300 -0.75 -57.95 3.61
C GLU A 300 -0.82 -59.14 2.63
N GLN A 301 -0.68 -60.34 3.17
CA GLN A 301 -0.74 -61.62 2.47
C GLN A 301 -1.46 -62.62 3.39
N ILE A 302 -2.47 -63.30 2.86
CA ILE A 302 -3.29 -64.26 3.61
C ILE A 302 -3.07 -65.66 3.02
N SER A 303 -2.79 -66.65 3.85
CA SER A 303 -2.84 -68.05 3.46
C SER A 303 -3.90 -68.83 4.25
N ILE A 304 -4.75 -69.52 3.51
CA ILE A 304 -5.78 -70.40 4.05
C ILE A 304 -5.16 -71.78 4.25
N ASN A 305 -5.50 -72.45 5.37
CA ASN A 305 -4.93 -73.72 5.82
C ASN A 305 -3.42 -73.64 6.14
N SER A 306 -3.08 -73.24 7.37
CA SER A 306 -1.69 -73.09 7.82
C SER A 306 -0.96 -74.43 7.89
N LEU A 307 0.08 -74.60 7.05
CA LEU A 307 0.95 -75.79 7.07
C LEU A 307 1.75 -75.93 8.38
N THR A 308 1.89 -74.85 9.15
CA THR A 308 2.60 -74.80 10.42
C THR A 308 1.61 -74.72 11.57
N GLN A 309 1.42 -75.84 12.27
CA GLN A 309 0.66 -75.87 13.53
C GLN A 309 1.24 -74.87 14.55
N ASN A 310 0.39 -74.33 15.42
CA ASN A 310 0.77 -73.40 16.50
C ASN A 310 1.34 -72.04 16.04
N TYR A 311 1.18 -71.65 14.76
CA TYR A 311 1.68 -70.40 14.19
C TYR A 311 0.60 -69.71 13.34
N TYR A 312 0.27 -68.47 13.69
CA TYR A 312 -0.95 -67.79 13.24
C TYR A 312 -0.75 -66.46 12.52
N GLY A 313 0.37 -65.77 12.79
CA GLY A 313 0.68 -64.54 12.07
C GLY A 313 2.16 -64.15 12.10
N ALA A 314 2.60 -63.45 11.05
CA ALA A 314 3.97 -62.94 10.92
C ALA A 314 3.97 -61.52 10.35
N PHE A 315 4.35 -60.55 11.19
CA PHE A 315 4.43 -59.15 10.79
C PHE A 315 5.90 -58.74 10.74
N TYR A 316 6.28 -57.94 9.73
CA TYR A 316 7.66 -57.57 9.49
C TYR A 316 7.79 -56.04 9.49
N PHE A 317 8.68 -55.46 10.29
CA PHE A 317 9.04 -54.03 10.12
C PHE A 317 10.25 -53.96 9.19
N SER A 318 10.04 -53.35 8.02
CA SER A 318 11.02 -53.25 6.96
C SER A 318 11.24 -51.80 6.55
N ARG A 319 12.46 -51.48 6.13
CA ARG A 319 12.78 -50.18 5.53
C ARG A 319 12.14 -50.08 4.14
N SER A 320 11.36 -49.03 3.91
CA SER A 320 10.88 -48.65 2.57
C SER A 320 12.07 -48.20 1.70
N PRO A 321 12.09 -48.47 0.38
CA PRO A 321 13.10 -47.89 -0.51
C PRO A 321 12.90 -46.38 -0.75
N TYR A 322 11.79 -45.81 -0.29
CA TYR A 322 11.51 -44.38 -0.44
C TYR A 322 11.87 -43.59 0.83
N LYS A 323 12.38 -42.36 0.65
CA LYS A 323 12.51 -41.35 1.71
C LYS A 323 12.08 -39.97 1.24
N TYR A 324 11.62 -39.17 2.19
CA TYR A 324 11.34 -37.76 1.98
C TYR A 324 12.53 -36.93 2.44
N ILE A 325 12.97 -35.99 1.60
CA ILE A 325 13.85 -34.89 2.02
C ILE A 325 13.01 -33.62 2.07
N ILE A 326 12.99 -32.98 3.23
CA ILE A 326 12.27 -31.74 3.54
C ILE A 326 13.32 -30.66 3.80
N GLN A 327 13.50 -29.74 2.84
CA GLN A 327 14.31 -28.54 3.01
C GLN A 327 13.44 -27.43 3.60
N ARG A 328 13.96 -26.68 4.58
CA ARG A 328 13.31 -25.57 5.27
C ARG A 328 14.27 -24.40 5.34
N ASP A 329 14.01 -23.39 4.52
CA ASP A 329 14.90 -22.25 4.35
C ASP A 329 14.22 -21.02 5.00
N PHE A 330 14.89 -20.36 5.93
CA PHE A 330 14.42 -19.08 6.48
C PHE A 330 14.89 -17.94 5.56
N MET A 331 14.05 -16.90 5.39
CA MET A 331 14.39 -15.75 4.54
C MET A 331 15.71 -15.09 4.98
N ARG A 332 16.65 -14.92 4.05
CA ARG A 332 18.01 -14.45 4.31
C ARG A 332 18.17 -12.94 4.11
N LEU A 333 19.27 -12.37 4.60
CA LEU A 333 19.50 -10.92 4.56
C LEU A 333 19.65 -10.36 3.12
N ASP A 334 20.27 -11.11 2.22
CA ASP A 334 20.44 -10.72 0.81
C ASP A 334 19.12 -10.78 0.03
N GLU A 335 18.29 -11.80 0.28
CA GLU A 335 16.92 -11.91 -0.21
C GLU A 335 16.05 -10.74 0.28
N LEU A 336 16.12 -10.42 1.58
CA LEU A 336 15.43 -9.28 2.17
C LEU A 336 15.88 -7.96 1.54
N LEU A 337 17.19 -7.74 1.35
CA LEU A 337 17.72 -6.54 0.70
C LEU A 337 17.28 -6.44 -0.77
N SER A 338 17.26 -7.55 -1.50
CA SER A 338 16.76 -7.63 -2.87
C SER A 338 15.27 -7.27 -2.96
N TYR A 339 14.45 -7.84 -2.08
CA TYR A 339 13.01 -7.59 -1.99
C TYR A 339 12.69 -6.12 -1.63
N LEU A 340 13.34 -5.58 -0.59
CA LEU A 340 13.19 -4.19 -0.16
C LEU A 340 13.69 -3.19 -1.22
N GLY A 341 14.79 -3.51 -1.91
CA GLY A 341 15.32 -2.71 -3.02
C GLY A 341 14.37 -2.67 -4.22
N GLY A 342 13.88 -3.84 -4.66
CA GLY A 342 12.93 -3.96 -5.76
C GLY A 342 11.62 -3.20 -5.50
N PHE A 343 11.05 -3.34 -4.30
CA PHE A 343 9.86 -2.58 -3.89
C PHE A 343 10.10 -1.06 -3.91
N THR A 344 11.25 -0.61 -3.39
CA THR A 344 11.62 0.81 -3.37
C THR A 344 11.72 1.38 -4.79
N GLN A 345 12.39 0.67 -5.69
CA GLN A 345 12.57 1.09 -7.08
C GLN A 345 11.23 1.11 -7.84
N PHE A 346 10.36 0.12 -7.62
CA PHE A 346 9.00 0.06 -8.18
C PHE A 346 8.14 1.26 -7.74
N MET A 347 8.14 1.59 -6.45
CA MET A 347 7.39 2.75 -5.93
C MET A 347 7.91 4.09 -6.48
N ILE A 348 9.23 4.25 -6.56
CA ILE A 348 9.87 5.44 -7.16
C ILE A 348 9.48 5.61 -8.63
N VAL A 349 9.41 4.52 -9.41
CA VAL A 349 8.99 4.57 -10.82
C VAL A 349 7.52 4.99 -10.94
N ILE A 350 6.60 4.37 -10.20
CA ILE A 350 5.16 4.69 -10.29
C ILE A 350 4.89 6.15 -9.86
N VAL A 351 5.35 6.54 -8.67
CA VAL A 351 5.12 7.91 -8.17
C VAL A 351 5.84 8.93 -9.05
N GLY A 352 7.05 8.61 -9.53
CA GLY A 352 7.82 9.47 -10.40
C GLY A 352 7.16 9.75 -11.75
N ILE A 353 6.50 8.77 -12.38
CA ILE A 353 5.73 8.98 -13.61
C ILE A 353 4.59 9.98 -13.38
N PHE A 354 3.77 9.76 -12.33
CA PHE A 354 2.64 10.65 -12.03
C PHE A 354 3.09 12.07 -11.66
N VAL A 355 4.09 12.21 -10.78
CA VAL A 355 4.58 13.54 -10.35
C VAL A 355 5.31 14.26 -11.48
N SER A 356 6.07 13.56 -12.34
CA SER A 356 6.72 14.15 -13.51
C SER A 356 5.71 14.76 -14.48
N ILE A 357 4.66 14.02 -14.84
CA ILE A 357 3.59 14.51 -15.73
C ILE A 357 2.89 15.72 -15.10
N TYR A 358 2.54 15.64 -13.81
CA TYR A 358 1.95 16.77 -13.08
C TYR A 358 2.87 18.01 -13.06
N ASN A 359 4.13 17.85 -12.67
CA ASN A 359 5.10 18.94 -12.59
C ASN A 359 5.35 19.58 -13.97
N ARG A 360 5.33 18.79 -15.06
CA ARG A 360 5.49 19.27 -16.44
C ARG A 360 4.32 20.12 -16.90
N GLU A 361 3.07 19.67 -16.71
CA GLU A 361 1.89 20.47 -17.11
C GLU A 361 1.69 21.68 -16.18
N HIS A 362 2.02 21.56 -14.89
CA HIS A 362 1.98 22.68 -13.95
C HIS A 362 3.03 23.75 -14.26
N LEU A 363 4.23 23.35 -14.70
CA LEU A 363 5.27 24.30 -15.17
C LEU A 363 4.75 25.10 -16.38
N LYS A 364 4.21 24.42 -17.40
CA LYS A 364 3.64 25.06 -18.59
C LYS A 364 2.53 26.06 -18.24
N ILE A 365 1.61 25.69 -17.36
CA ILE A 365 0.49 26.57 -16.96
C ILE A 365 0.98 27.74 -16.10
N GLN A 366 2.00 27.56 -15.24
CA GLN A 366 2.60 28.70 -14.54
C GLN A 366 3.33 29.64 -15.51
N MET A 367 4.10 29.12 -16.48
CA MET A 367 4.73 29.94 -17.52
C MET A 367 3.67 30.73 -18.32
N ALA A 368 2.60 30.08 -18.76
CA ALA A 368 1.54 30.74 -19.53
C ALA A 368 0.81 31.85 -18.74
N ASN A 369 0.57 31.65 -17.44
CA ASN A 369 0.02 32.69 -16.54
C ASN A 369 1.03 33.83 -16.26
N ASP A 370 2.33 33.55 -16.18
CA ASP A 370 3.37 34.56 -15.97
C ASP A 370 3.60 35.40 -17.26
N LEU A 371 3.53 34.79 -18.45
CA LEU A 371 3.73 35.48 -19.75
C LEU A 371 2.47 36.20 -20.26
N TYR A 372 1.32 35.55 -20.38
CA TYR A 372 0.12 36.09 -21.03
C TYR A 372 -0.92 36.60 -20.03
N GLU A 373 -2.02 37.16 -20.55
CA GLU A 373 -3.28 37.35 -19.82
C GLU A 373 -4.45 36.81 -20.67
N PHE A 374 -5.45 36.23 -20.00
CA PHE A 374 -6.52 35.46 -20.65
C PHE A 374 -7.86 36.19 -20.54
N ASP A 375 -8.52 36.47 -21.67
CA ASP A 375 -9.90 36.98 -21.64
C ASP A 375 -10.92 35.85 -21.80
N MET A 376 -11.75 35.69 -20.77
CA MET A 376 -12.88 34.74 -20.70
C MET A 376 -14.23 35.48 -20.56
N SER A 377 -14.31 36.70 -21.09
CA SER A 377 -15.48 37.60 -21.07
C SER A 377 -16.83 36.92 -21.38
N LEU A 378 -16.88 36.06 -22.40
CA LEU A 378 -18.07 35.28 -22.80
C LEU A 378 -18.63 34.39 -21.67
N LYS A 379 -17.76 33.69 -20.92
CA LYS A 379 -18.16 32.78 -19.83
C LYS A 379 -18.89 33.54 -18.71
N LYS A 380 -18.54 34.82 -18.52
CA LYS A 380 -19.09 35.73 -17.50
C LYS A 380 -20.44 36.35 -17.89
N GLN A 381 -20.74 36.46 -19.18
CA GLN A 381 -22.08 36.84 -19.66
C GLN A 381 -23.06 35.66 -19.55
N ASN A 382 -22.67 34.46 -19.98
CA ASN A 382 -23.57 33.29 -19.92
C ASN A 382 -23.98 32.92 -18.49
N MET A 383 -23.06 32.93 -17.50
CA MET A 383 -23.46 32.71 -16.11
C MET A 383 -24.38 33.82 -15.56
N ARG A 384 -24.23 35.08 -15.98
CA ARG A 384 -25.16 36.15 -15.61
C ARG A 384 -26.55 35.92 -16.20
N ASN A 385 -26.63 35.55 -17.48
CA ASN A 385 -27.89 35.24 -18.15
C ASN A 385 -28.63 34.09 -17.45
N ILE A 386 -27.92 33.01 -17.10
CA ILE A 386 -28.46 31.87 -16.33
C ILE A 386 -28.92 32.30 -14.92
N SER A 387 -28.14 33.13 -14.20
CA SER A 387 -28.58 33.63 -12.89
C SER A 387 -29.86 34.50 -12.98
N SER A 388 -30.00 35.25 -14.07
CA SER A 388 -31.13 36.17 -14.29
C SER A 388 -32.44 35.47 -14.67
N SER A 389 -32.38 34.28 -15.29
CA SER A 389 -33.57 33.45 -15.53
C SER A 389 -34.01 32.72 -14.25
N VAL A 390 -33.05 32.27 -13.42
CA VAL A 390 -33.33 31.61 -12.13
C VAL A 390 -33.95 32.57 -11.10
N MET A 391 -33.61 33.86 -11.10
CA MET A 391 -34.30 34.84 -10.23
C MET A 391 -35.70 35.26 -10.73
N LYS A 392 -35.97 35.21 -12.04
CA LYS A 392 -37.28 35.63 -12.60
C LYS A 392 -38.40 34.60 -12.43
N SER A 393 -38.10 33.35 -12.05
CA SER A 393 -39.11 32.31 -11.81
C SER A 393 -39.83 32.39 -10.46
N LYS A 394 -39.25 33.08 -9.46
CA LYS A 394 -39.82 33.17 -8.10
C LYS A 394 -40.90 34.25 -7.90
N GLN A 395 -41.24 35.05 -8.91
CA GLN A 395 -42.20 36.15 -8.78
C GLN A 395 -43.48 35.99 -9.64
N LYS A 396 -43.79 34.77 -10.09
CA LYS A 396 -45.04 34.41 -10.80
C LYS A 396 -45.70 33.12 -10.28
N GLN A 397 -45.70 32.92 -8.95
CA GLN A 397 -46.51 31.88 -8.28
C GLN A 397 -47.41 32.48 -7.19
N ALA A 398 -48.15 33.54 -7.53
CA ALA A 398 -49.04 34.24 -6.60
C ALA A 398 -50.36 34.73 -7.25
N THR A 399 -50.90 34.02 -8.24
CA THR A 399 -52.32 34.18 -8.69
C THR A 399 -52.77 33.05 -9.62
N GLN A 400 -54.08 32.76 -9.60
CA GLN A 400 -54.85 31.93 -10.54
C GLN A 400 -54.31 30.53 -10.91
N LYS A 401 -54.62 29.55 -10.05
CA LYS A 401 -55.17 28.28 -10.54
C LYS A 401 -56.61 28.53 -11.05
N ARG A 402 -56.96 27.99 -12.21
CA ARG A 402 -58.35 27.62 -12.57
C ARG A 402 -58.31 26.41 -13.51
N CYS A 403 -59.31 25.54 -13.42
CA CYS A 403 -59.22 24.14 -13.89
C CYS A 403 -60.22 23.82 -15.02
N SER A 404 -60.14 22.57 -15.51
CA SER A 404 -61.14 21.77 -16.24
C SER A 404 -61.12 21.78 -17.78
N ASN A 405 -61.43 20.67 -18.49
CA ASN A 405 -61.27 19.22 -18.18
C ASN A 405 -61.61 18.33 -19.42
N LYS A 406 -61.49 16.99 -19.27
CA LYS A 406 -61.94 15.86 -20.18
C LYS A 406 -60.98 15.51 -21.34
N LYS A 407 -60.79 14.24 -21.76
CA LYS A 407 -61.26 12.85 -21.37
C LYS A 407 -60.01 11.91 -21.33
N ILE A 408 -59.85 10.85 -20.51
CA ILE A 408 -60.56 9.53 -20.40
C ILE A 408 -60.35 8.71 -21.70
N ASP A 409 -59.87 7.45 -21.73
CA ASP A 409 -60.12 6.22 -20.91
C ASP A 409 -58.91 5.74 -20.04
N SER A 410 -59.02 5.17 -18.80
CA SER A 410 -59.51 3.84 -18.28
C SER A 410 -58.46 2.70 -18.38
N ILE A 411 -58.19 1.75 -17.45
CA ILE A 411 -58.74 1.22 -16.16
C ILE A 411 -57.51 0.94 -15.23
N GLY A 412 -57.43 1.15 -13.89
CA GLY A 412 -58.14 0.59 -12.71
C GLY A 412 -57.40 -0.66 -12.15
N GLN A 413 -57.23 -0.98 -10.86
CA GLN A 413 -57.68 -0.49 -9.52
C GLN A 413 -56.58 -0.90 -8.48
N SER A 414 -56.18 -0.14 -7.43
CA SER A 414 -56.89 0.43 -6.24
C SER A 414 -56.85 -0.50 -5.00
N PRO A 415 -57.00 -0.01 -3.74
CA PRO A 415 -56.64 1.29 -3.13
C PRO A 415 -55.38 1.08 -2.21
N ASP A 416 -55.03 1.77 -1.11
CA ASP A 416 -55.36 3.08 -0.47
C ASP A 416 -54.04 3.62 0.17
N ILE A 417 -53.83 4.25 1.34
CA ILE A 417 -54.62 4.72 2.50
C ILE A 417 -54.18 6.17 2.82
N CYS A 418 -55.12 7.06 3.18
CA CYS A 418 -54.85 8.40 3.73
C CYS A 418 -55.55 8.63 5.08
N LEU A 419 -54.88 9.30 6.02
CA LEU A 419 -55.51 9.96 7.18
C LEU A 419 -54.79 11.27 7.54
N ASN A 420 -55.57 12.34 7.73
CA ASN A 420 -55.20 13.55 8.47
C ASN A 420 -55.87 13.49 9.85
N ILE A 421 -55.34 14.20 10.84
CA ILE A 421 -56.13 14.94 11.85
C ILE A 421 -55.24 15.93 12.63
N ASP A 422 -55.83 17.08 12.97
CA ASP A 422 -55.21 18.21 13.68
C ASP A 422 -54.92 17.93 15.18
N LYS A 423 -54.00 18.69 15.82
CA LYS A 423 -54.35 19.76 16.79
C LYS A 423 -53.19 20.38 17.62
N GLN A 424 -53.20 21.72 17.68
CA GLN A 424 -53.12 22.63 18.85
C GLN A 424 -51.98 22.58 19.91
N ASN A 425 -51.43 23.78 20.18
CA ASN A 425 -51.13 24.41 21.49
C ASN A 425 -50.01 23.79 22.40
N ASP A 426 -49.29 24.52 23.27
CA ASP A 426 -49.18 25.97 23.61
C ASP A 426 -47.66 26.36 23.57
N GLY A 427 -47.22 27.62 23.34
CA GLY A 427 -47.12 28.71 24.33
C GLY A 427 -45.64 28.93 24.78
N ILE A 428 -45.11 30.09 25.20
CA ILE A 428 -45.61 31.47 25.46
C ILE A 428 -44.40 32.46 25.29
N ASP A 429 -44.63 33.61 24.63
CA ASP A 429 -44.20 35.03 24.86
C ASP A 429 -42.86 35.42 25.57
N ASN A 430 -42.27 36.63 25.45
CA ASN A 430 -42.34 37.81 24.53
C ASN A 430 -41.19 38.81 24.88
N ASP A 431 -40.89 39.78 23.97
CA ASP A 431 -40.46 41.19 24.23
C ASP A 431 -39.18 41.51 25.09
N GLN A 432 -38.52 42.71 25.10
CA GLN A 432 -38.43 43.90 24.23
C GLN A 432 -37.18 44.79 24.53
N TYR A 433 -36.69 45.53 23.51
CA TYR A 433 -36.02 46.87 23.52
C TYR A 433 -34.73 47.17 24.36
N GLU A 434 -34.27 48.45 24.27
CA GLU A 434 -32.89 48.98 24.46
C GLU A 434 -32.68 49.88 25.73
N ILE A 435 -31.60 50.69 25.75
CA ILE A 435 -31.18 51.77 26.73
C ILE A 435 -30.38 51.23 27.94
N GLN A 436 -29.31 51.81 28.51
CA GLN A 436 -28.55 53.11 28.40
C GLN A 436 -27.02 52.79 28.37
N ASN A 437 -26.02 53.49 27.78
CA ASN A 437 -25.59 54.90 27.62
C ASN A 437 -24.81 55.55 28.81
N ILE A 438 -23.74 56.32 28.50
CA ILE A 438 -23.07 57.41 29.31
C ILE A 438 -21.83 57.16 30.24
N GLN A 439 -20.66 57.63 29.73
CA GLN A 439 -19.55 58.44 30.34
C GLN A 439 -18.40 57.94 31.30
N LYS A 440 -17.17 58.25 30.83
CA LYS A 440 -15.97 58.85 31.50
C LYS A 440 -15.21 58.16 32.66
N ASN A 441 -13.89 57.96 32.47
CA ASN A 441 -12.85 58.77 33.15
C ASN A 441 -11.40 58.59 32.60
N ASN A 442 -10.92 59.60 31.87
CA ASN A 442 -9.65 60.36 32.02
C ASN A 442 -8.34 59.75 32.61
N LEU A 443 -7.22 60.10 31.92
CA LEU A 443 -5.83 60.45 32.41
C LEU A 443 -4.60 59.54 32.09
N ILE A 444 -3.88 59.95 31.03
CA ILE A 444 -2.44 60.34 30.99
C ILE A 444 -1.27 59.30 30.93
N THR A 445 -0.48 59.44 29.83
CA THR A 445 0.92 59.01 29.56
C THR A 445 1.29 57.51 29.59
N ASN A 446 2.25 57.01 28.79
CA ASN A 446 3.28 57.71 28.00
C ASN A 446 3.34 57.33 26.51
N GLN A 447 3.99 58.20 25.73
CA GLN A 447 4.35 58.05 24.31
C GLN A 447 5.26 56.82 24.10
N THR A 448 5.22 56.16 22.94
CA THR A 448 6.02 56.58 21.77
C THR A 448 5.19 56.79 20.48
N VAL A 449 5.79 57.52 19.53
CA VAL A 449 5.15 58.05 18.31
C VAL A 449 4.99 57.00 17.20
N PRO A 450 3.82 56.93 16.53
CA PRO A 450 3.68 56.27 15.24
C PRO A 450 3.76 57.28 14.07
N ASP A 451 4.72 57.11 13.17
CA ASP A 451 4.88 57.97 11.99
C ASP A 451 3.67 57.89 11.05
N LYS A 452 2.86 58.95 11.04
CA LYS A 452 1.65 59.08 10.21
C LYS A 452 1.37 60.41 9.47
N PRO A 453 2.11 61.54 9.59
CA PRO A 453 1.73 62.76 8.87
C PRO A 453 2.12 62.76 7.37
N MET A 454 3.27 62.17 7.02
CA MET A 454 3.88 62.29 5.69
C MET A 454 3.03 61.69 4.55
N MET A 455 2.36 60.55 4.81
CA MET A 455 1.50 59.88 3.82
C MET A 455 0.28 60.74 3.45
N THR A 456 -0.25 61.50 4.41
CA THR A 456 -1.48 62.29 4.24
C THR A 456 -1.21 63.55 3.42
N GLN A 457 -0.06 64.21 3.60
CA GLN A 457 0.33 65.37 2.79
C GLN A 457 0.65 65.01 1.34
N MET A 458 1.24 63.84 1.05
CA MET A 458 1.47 63.42 -0.34
C MET A 458 0.17 63.09 -1.10
N LYS A 459 -0.88 62.55 -0.43
CA LYS A 459 -2.17 62.31 -1.10
C LYS A 459 -2.94 63.59 -1.42
N SER A 460 -2.73 64.71 -0.72
CA SER A 460 -3.55 65.93 -0.90
C SER A 460 -3.36 66.67 -2.23
N GLN A 461 -2.35 66.36 -3.05
CA GLN A 461 -2.11 67.06 -4.33
C GLN A 461 -2.52 66.28 -5.60
N VAL A 462 -2.51 64.94 -5.60
CA VAL A 462 -2.92 64.12 -6.77
C VAL A 462 -3.47 62.75 -6.32
N SER A 463 -4.75 62.63 -5.94
CA SER A 463 -5.28 61.31 -5.50
C SER A 463 -6.79 61.02 -5.68
N LYS A 464 -7.51 61.65 -6.63
CA LYS A 464 -8.91 61.23 -6.90
C LYS A 464 -9.01 59.98 -7.78
N TYR A 465 -8.10 59.75 -8.73
CA TYR A 465 -8.19 58.60 -9.64
C TYR A 465 -7.13 57.50 -9.37
N PHE A 466 -6.17 57.72 -8.47
CA PHE A 466 -5.17 56.72 -8.10
C PHE A 466 -5.77 55.40 -7.55
N ASP A 467 -6.84 55.47 -6.76
CA ASP A 467 -7.50 54.25 -6.24
C ASP A 467 -8.24 53.49 -7.38
N GLN A 468 -8.69 54.19 -8.43
CA GLN A 468 -9.27 53.58 -9.63
C GLN A 468 -8.19 52.92 -10.50
N PHE A 469 -7.04 53.58 -10.67
CA PHE A 469 -5.84 52.98 -11.26
C PHE A 469 -5.44 51.70 -10.49
N CYS A 470 -5.36 51.75 -9.16
CA CYS A 470 -5.08 50.58 -8.32
C CYS A 470 -6.10 49.43 -8.49
N GLN A 471 -7.39 49.72 -8.70
CA GLN A 471 -8.39 48.70 -9.02
C GLN A 471 -8.26 48.16 -10.45
N TYR A 472 -7.81 48.98 -11.41
CA TYR A 472 -7.51 48.57 -12.78
C TYR A 472 -6.35 47.57 -12.81
N VAL A 473 -5.25 47.81 -12.05
CA VAL A 473 -4.11 46.87 -11.92
C VAL A 473 -4.54 45.49 -11.40
N LYS A 474 -5.48 45.46 -10.44
CA LYS A 474 -5.81 44.26 -9.65
C LYS A 474 -6.82 43.30 -10.32
N LYS A 475 -7.44 43.67 -11.45
CA LYS A 475 -8.42 42.81 -12.17
C LYS A 475 -7.73 41.83 -13.12
N LYS A 476 -7.25 40.69 -12.61
CA LYS A 476 -6.62 39.61 -13.41
C LYS A 476 -7.37 38.28 -13.27
N TYR A 477 -7.51 37.56 -14.38
CA TYR A 477 -7.97 36.17 -14.40
C TYR A 477 -6.74 35.27 -14.55
N LYS A 478 -6.58 34.30 -13.63
CA LYS A 478 -5.54 33.27 -13.68
C LYS A 478 -6.20 31.94 -14.04
N VAL A 479 -5.53 31.13 -14.86
CA VAL A 479 -5.99 29.77 -15.17
C VAL A 479 -5.43 28.82 -14.12
N GLU A 480 -6.33 28.22 -13.35
CA GLU A 480 -6.03 27.17 -12.37
C GLU A 480 -6.09 25.77 -13.00
N ILE A 481 -5.37 24.81 -12.40
CA ILE A 481 -5.22 23.47 -12.97
C ILE A 481 -6.35 22.56 -12.50
N GLY A 482 -7.40 22.42 -13.32
CA GLY A 482 -8.43 21.42 -13.10
C GLY A 482 -7.93 19.99 -13.38
N LEU A 483 -8.32 19.03 -12.52
CA LEU A 483 -7.97 17.60 -12.67
C LEU A 483 -8.27 17.04 -14.08
N ARG A 484 -9.35 17.51 -14.74
CA ARG A 484 -9.68 17.11 -16.11
C ARG A 484 -8.59 17.44 -17.13
N MET A 485 -7.84 18.52 -16.96
CA MET A 485 -6.74 18.90 -17.87
C MET A 485 -5.55 17.93 -17.74
N ILE A 486 -5.25 17.48 -16.52
CA ILE A 486 -4.21 16.48 -16.26
C ILE A 486 -4.62 15.13 -16.86
N ILE A 487 -5.89 14.72 -16.68
CA ILE A 487 -6.42 13.47 -17.24
C ILE A 487 -6.44 13.51 -18.79
N ALA A 488 -6.82 14.63 -19.39
CA ALA A 488 -6.77 14.82 -20.84
C ALA A 488 -5.33 14.73 -21.39
N SER A 489 -4.35 15.31 -20.67
CA SER A 489 -2.92 15.19 -21.03
C SER A 489 -2.38 13.77 -20.89
N PHE A 490 -2.92 12.97 -19.96
CA PHE A 490 -2.52 11.58 -19.73
C PHE A 490 -3.11 10.61 -20.75
N LEU A 491 -4.41 10.75 -21.08
CA LEU A 491 -5.14 9.79 -21.93
C LEU A 491 -5.22 10.16 -23.42
N GLN A 492 -4.88 11.40 -23.80
CA GLN A 492 -4.93 11.93 -25.17
C GLN A 492 -6.30 11.93 -25.87
N PHE A 493 -7.37 11.42 -25.25
CA PHE A 493 -8.71 11.40 -25.84
C PHE A 493 -9.28 12.81 -26.06
N ASP A 494 -9.60 13.15 -27.32
CA ASP A 494 -10.15 14.46 -27.70
C ASP A 494 -11.46 14.83 -26.98
N CYS A 495 -12.27 13.85 -26.57
CA CYS A 495 -13.52 14.06 -25.84
C CYS A 495 -13.35 14.69 -24.44
N LEU A 496 -12.12 14.83 -23.93
CA LEU A 496 -11.80 15.48 -22.65
C LEU A 496 -11.28 16.92 -22.80
N LYS A 497 -11.18 17.46 -24.03
CA LYS A 497 -10.70 18.83 -24.28
C LYS A 497 -11.79 19.86 -23.96
N ASN A 498 -11.59 20.65 -22.90
CA ASN A 498 -12.37 21.86 -22.59
C ASN A 498 -11.84 23.09 -23.35
N ASP A 499 -12.70 24.09 -23.56
CA ASP A 499 -12.33 25.45 -24.05
C ASP A 499 -11.11 26.03 -23.33
N ASP A 500 -11.08 25.92 -22.00
CA ASP A 500 -9.98 26.43 -21.15
C ASP A 500 -8.64 25.75 -21.50
N GLY A 501 -8.69 24.47 -21.90
CA GLY A 501 -7.53 23.70 -22.35
C GLY A 501 -7.04 24.14 -23.74
N ILE A 502 -7.95 24.45 -24.66
CA ILE A 502 -7.62 24.95 -26.01
C ILE A 502 -6.93 26.32 -25.93
N VAL A 503 -7.38 27.19 -25.02
CA VAL A 503 -6.72 28.49 -24.75
C VAL A 503 -5.32 28.29 -24.17
N VAL A 504 -5.16 27.36 -23.23
CA VAL A 504 -3.87 27.01 -22.64
C VAL A 504 -2.93 26.35 -23.65
N GLU A 505 -3.42 25.50 -24.53
CA GLU A 505 -2.63 24.87 -25.61
C GLU A 505 -2.12 25.91 -26.62
N LYS A 506 -2.99 26.83 -27.07
CA LYS A 506 -2.58 28.00 -27.88
C LYS A 506 -1.51 28.83 -27.17
N ALA A 507 -1.66 29.06 -25.86
CA ALA A 507 -0.68 29.79 -25.07
C ALA A 507 0.66 29.06 -24.97
N ILE A 508 0.66 27.75 -24.68
CA ILE A 508 1.88 26.92 -24.60
C ILE A 508 2.62 26.89 -25.93
N ASN A 509 1.91 26.78 -27.05
CA ASN A 509 2.53 26.79 -28.38
C ASN A 509 3.17 28.15 -28.70
N GLN A 510 2.59 29.27 -28.23
CA GLN A 510 3.22 30.58 -28.32
C GLN A 510 4.40 30.73 -27.33
N VAL A 511 4.30 30.24 -26.07
CA VAL A 511 5.45 30.18 -25.13
C VAL A 511 6.63 29.45 -25.77
N ASN A 512 6.41 28.25 -26.34
CA ASN A 512 7.47 27.44 -26.93
C ASN A 512 8.16 28.14 -28.12
N LYS A 513 7.41 28.95 -28.87
CA LYS A 513 7.93 29.77 -29.98
C LYS A 513 8.70 31.01 -29.50
N GLU A 514 8.26 31.63 -28.41
CA GLU A 514 8.88 32.82 -27.83
C GLU A 514 10.03 32.50 -26.85
N LEU A 515 10.18 31.24 -26.42
CA LEU A 515 11.29 30.74 -25.58
C LEU A 515 12.54 30.30 -26.36
N ASP A 516 12.56 30.39 -27.69
CA ASP A 516 13.78 30.17 -28.46
C ASP A 516 14.84 31.22 -28.08
N ILE A 517 15.99 30.76 -27.60
CA ILE A 517 17.13 31.58 -27.18
C ILE A 517 17.63 32.45 -28.34
N GLN A 518 17.65 31.91 -29.56
CA GLN A 518 18.10 32.64 -30.74
C GLN A 518 17.12 33.78 -31.09
N TYR A 519 15.81 33.51 -31.00
CA TYR A 519 14.77 34.53 -31.14
C TYR A 519 14.83 35.60 -30.04
N ILE A 520 14.94 35.19 -28.77
CA ILE A 520 15.01 36.10 -27.59
C ILE A 520 16.21 37.04 -27.71
N LEU A 521 17.42 36.52 -27.94
CA LEU A 521 18.63 37.34 -28.01
C LEU A 521 18.59 38.31 -29.21
N LYS A 522 18.06 37.85 -30.35
CA LYS A 522 17.86 38.69 -31.54
C LYS A 522 16.87 39.82 -31.24
N GLN A 523 15.68 39.50 -30.71
CA GLN A 523 14.67 40.51 -30.37
C GLN A 523 15.15 41.48 -29.28
N LEU A 524 15.84 41.01 -28.23
CA LEU A 524 16.40 41.90 -27.21
C LEU A 524 17.42 42.89 -27.78
N HIS A 525 18.33 42.44 -28.64
CA HIS A 525 19.29 43.34 -29.28
C HIS A 525 18.64 44.28 -30.31
N GLU A 526 17.64 43.83 -31.06
CA GLU A 526 16.88 44.68 -31.99
C GLU A 526 16.09 45.76 -31.23
N ILE A 527 15.33 45.38 -30.21
CA ILE A 527 14.51 46.28 -29.37
C ILE A 527 15.38 47.28 -28.59
N GLN A 528 16.50 46.85 -28.00
CA GLN A 528 17.39 47.77 -27.26
C GLN A 528 18.07 48.79 -28.18
N LYS A 529 18.41 48.41 -29.43
CA LYS A 529 18.95 49.35 -30.42
C LYS A 529 17.87 50.33 -30.89
N PHE A 530 16.67 49.85 -31.23
CA PHE A 530 15.54 50.70 -31.60
C PHE A 530 15.17 51.69 -30.48
N LYS A 531 15.01 51.22 -29.23
CA LYS A 531 14.56 52.05 -28.11
C LYS A 531 15.50 53.21 -27.79
N LYS A 532 16.80 53.09 -28.07
CA LYS A 532 17.79 54.16 -27.88
C LYS A 532 17.94 55.12 -29.05
N ILE A 533 17.37 54.81 -30.22
CA ILE A 533 17.51 55.58 -31.46
C ILE A 533 16.20 56.31 -31.83
N LEU A 534 15.05 55.76 -31.43
CA LEU A 534 13.73 56.20 -31.91
C LEU A 534 12.79 56.78 -30.83
N LEU A 535 13.19 56.78 -29.55
CA LEU A 535 12.32 57.20 -28.44
C LEU A 535 13.06 58.10 -27.43
N ASP A 536 12.46 59.24 -27.09
CA ASP A 536 12.83 60.09 -25.95
C ASP A 536 12.45 59.43 -24.61
N ASN A 537 13.04 59.88 -23.51
CA ASN A 537 12.78 59.40 -22.14
C ASN A 537 11.29 59.39 -21.79
N ASN A 538 10.54 60.44 -22.14
CA ASN A 538 9.09 60.49 -21.93
C ASN A 538 8.33 59.39 -22.69
N GLN A 539 8.77 59.10 -23.92
CA GLN A 539 8.16 58.07 -24.78
C GLN A 539 8.56 56.66 -24.30
N ILE A 540 9.78 56.52 -23.79
CA ILE A 540 10.30 55.32 -23.14
C ILE A 540 9.46 54.95 -21.92
N ASP A 541 9.07 55.92 -21.10
CA ASP A 541 8.24 55.69 -19.91
C ASP A 541 6.82 55.28 -20.28
N ILE A 542 6.15 55.96 -21.21
CA ILE A 542 4.86 55.49 -21.76
C ILE A 542 4.99 54.06 -22.31
N PHE A 543 6.04 53.76 -23.06
CA PHE A 543 6.28 52.43 -23.62
C PHE A 543 6.52 51.35 -22.54
N ASN A 544 7.02 51.72 -21.35
CA ASN A 544 7.18 50.78 -20.23
C ASN A 544 5.82 50.31 -19.68
N PHE A 545 4.77 51.11 -19.81
CA PHE A 545 3.37 50.75 -19.49
C PHE A 545 2.60 50.21 -20.72
N SER A 546 3.30 49.58 -21.66
CA SER A 546 2.66 48.85 -22.77
C SER A 546 1.99 47.55 -22.30
N GLN A 547 1.06 47.07 -23.12
CA GLN A 547 0.10 46.03 -22.76
C GLN A 547 0.61 44.61 -23.04
N LYS A 548 0.18 43.62 -22.23
CA LYS A 548 0.51 42.20 -22.48
C LYS A 548 -0.25 41.68 -23.71
N PRO A 549 0.32 40.72 -24.48
CA PRO A 549 -0.45 39.96 -25.45
C PRO A 549 -1.56 39.14 -24.76
N ILE A 550 -2.78 39.25 -25.28
CA ILE A 550 -3.97 38.52 -24.79
C ILE A 550 -4.24 37.34 -25.71
N ILE A 551 -4.62 36.21 -25.11
CA ILE A 551 -5.01 34.99 -25.83
C ILE A 551 -6.50 34.72 -25.59
N ALA A 552 -7.24 34.52 -26.68
CA ALA A 552 -8.70 34.34 -26.69
C ALA A 552 -9.12 33.13 -27.55
N LEU A 553 -10.35 32.65 -27.34
CA LEU A 553 -10.90 31.48 -28.05
C LEU A 553 -11.03 31.73 -29.56
N TYR A 554 -11.64 32.87 -29.94
CA TYR A 554 -11.85 33.30 -31.31
C TYR A 554 -11.11 34.62 -31.59
N GLN A 555 -10.78 34.85 -32.87
CA GLN A 555 -9.92 35.94 -33.31
C GLN A 555 -10.75 37.16 -33.73
N ASP A 556 -11.32 37.86 -32.76
CA ASP A 556 -12.12 39.06 -33.00
C ASP A 556 -11.24 40.26 -33.40
N SER A 557 -11.72 41.08 -34.34
CA SER A 557 -10.90 42.05 -35.08
C SER A 557 -10.66 43.37 -34.35
N GLN A 558 -11.37 43.64 -33.25
CA GLN A 558 -11.15 44.80 -32.37
C GLN A 558 -10.72 44.37 -30.96
N MET A 559 -9.48 43.88 -30.84
CA MET A 559 -8.89 43.46 -29.56
C MET A 559 -8.71 44.63 -28.58
N ARG A 560 -9.63 44.73 -27.60
CA ARG A 560 -9.41 45.52 -26.37
C ARG A 560 -8.31 44.88 -25.52
N ARG A 561 -7.11 45.45 -25.57
CA ARG A 561 -5.93 45.02 -24.80
C ARG A 561 -5.82 45.81 -23.47
N ARG A 562 -5.09 45.28 -22.48
CA ARG A 562 -4.95 45.85 -21.12
C ARG A 562 -3.55 45.70 -20.52
N THR A 563 -3.27 46.54 -19.52
CA THR A 563 -1.91 47.00 -19.19
C THR A 563 -1.10 46.13 -18.22
N LYS A 564 0.20 46.01 -18.53
CA LYS A 564 1.21 45.38 -17.69
C LYS A 564 1.74 46.38 -16.65
N ILE A 565 1.89 45.92 -15.41
CA ILE A 565 2.74 46.56 -14.40
C ILE A 565 3.68 45.49 -13.85
N ILE A 566 4.96 45.85 -13.66
CA ILE A 566 5.97 44.96 -13.09
C ILE A 566 5.96 45.16 -11.58
N ILE A 567 5.36 44.23 -10.86
CA ILE A 567 5.41 44.16 -9.41
C ILE A 567 6.43 43.09 -9.03
N GLY A 568 7.49 43.48 -8.31
CA GLY A 568 8.41 42.55 -7.67
C GLY A 568 7.89 42.10 -6.30
N ASP A 569 8.15 40.85 -5.92
CA ASP A 569 7.74 40.25 -4.65
C ASP A 569 8.56 40.80 -3.46
N ILE A 570 8.27 42.04 -3.04
CA ILE A 570 8.78 42.71 -1.83
C ILE A 570 7.59 43.44 -1.14
N ASP A 571 7.70 43.68 0.17
CA ASP A 571 6.62 44.04 1.11
C ASP A 571 5.62 45.15 0.65
N THR A 572 4.39 44.94 1.10
CA THR A 572 3.13 45.62 0.75
C THR A 572 3.16 47.14 0.90
N LYS A 573 3.84 47.70 1.92
CA LYS A 573 3.92 49.16 2.13
C LYS A 573 4.84 49.86 1.12
N SER A 574 5.96 49.24 0.75
CA SER A 574 6.90 49.84 -0.21
C SER A 574 6.35 49.80 -1.65
N GLN A 575 5.56 48.77 -1.99
CA GLN A 575 4.91 48.65 -3.29
C GLN A 575 3.97 49.82 -3.58
N GLU A 576 3.16 50.26 -2.61
CA GLU A 576 2.15 51.31 -2.83
C GLU A 576 2.81 52.69 -3.09
N LEU A 577 3.89 53.01 -2.37
CA LEU A 577 4.68 54.23 -2.59
C LEU A 577 5.40 54.22 -3.96
N ALA A 578 5.98 53.08 -4.34
CA ALA A 578 6.63 52.91 -5.65
C ALA A 578 5.62 53.01 -6.80
N LEU A 579 4.43 52.44 -6.64
CA LEU A 579 3.33 52.51 -7.59
C LEU A 579 2.76 53.93 -7.73
N PHE A 580 2.67 54.69 -6.64
CA PHE A 580 2.28 56.10 -6.65
C PHE A 580 3.29 56.97 -7.40
N LYS A 581 4.60 56.73 -7.21
CA LYS A 581 5.64 57.40 -8.00
C LYS A 581 5.50 57.06 -9.49
N GLN A 582 5.41 55.77 -9.84
CA GLN A 582 5.22 55.31 -11.22
C GLN A 582 3.98 55.93 -11.90
N PHE A 583 2.87 56.08 -11.17
CA PHE A 583 1.67 56.77 -11.67
C PHE A 583 1.91 58.26 -11.90
N THR A 584 2.61 58.94 -10.99
CA THR A 584 2.96 60.36 -11.11
C THR A 584 3.87 60.62 -12.30
N ASP A 585 4.91 59.79 -12.46
CA ASP A 585 5.85 59.85 -13.58
C ASP A 585 5.11 59.63 -14.93
N LEU A 586 4.23 58.62 -15.01
CA LEU A 586 3.38 58.35 -16.18
C LEU A 586 2.46 59.53 -16.55
N VAL A 587 1.75 60.12 -15.57
CA VAL A 587 0.89 61.30 -15.80
C VAL A 587 1.70 62.46 -16.38
N ASN A 588 2.90 62.69 -15.85
CA ASN A 588 3.76 63.80 -16.28
C ASN A 588 4.31 63.57 -17.71
N SER A 589 4.79 62.36 -18.03
CA SER A 589 5.26 62.03 -19.39
C SER A 589 4.14 62.02 -20.43
N TYR A 590 2.93 61.60 -20.06
CA TYR A 590 1.73 61.71 -20.90
C TYR A 590 1.39 63.19 -21.20
N GLN A 591 1.36 64.06 -20.17
CA GLN A 591 1.09 65.49 -20.38
C GLN A 591 2.18 66.19 -21.22
N GLN A 592 3.45 65.79 -21.08
CA GLN A 592 4.54 66.30 -21.93
C GLN A 592 4.38 65.90 -23.40
N ILE A 593 4.00 64.65 -23.67
CA ILE A 593 3.84 64.15 -25.05
C ILE A 593 2.64 64.81 -25.76
N GLN A 594 1.52 65.04 -25.06
CA GLN A 594 0.43 65.89 -25.59
C GLN A 594 0.90 67.33 -25.90
N LYS A 595 1.69 67.94 -25.01
CA LYS A 595 2.26 69.29 -25.20
C LYS A 595 3.31 69.35 -26.32
N GLN A 596 3.90 68.22 -26.74
CA GLN A 596 4.80 68.12 -27.89
C GLN A 596 4.06 67.99 -29.22
N GLU A 597 2.92 67.28 -29.29
CA GLU A 597 2.12 67.19 -30.53
C GLU A 597 1.68 68.58 -31.03
N MET A 598 1.34 69.47 -30.10
CA MET A 598 0.97 70.88 -30.37
C MET A 598 2.11 71.75 -30.93
N LYS A 599 3.37 71.28 -30.96
CA LYS A 599 4.55 72.08 -31.38
C LYS A 599 5.22 71.59 -32.68
N GLY A 600 4.72 70.51 -33.28
CA GLY A 600 4.86 70.25 -34.71
C GLY A 600 6.11 69.50 -35.20
N GLN A 601 5.97 68.19 -35.44
CA GLN A 601 6.69 67.50 -36.52
C GLN A 601 5.88 66.27 -36.98
N TYR A 602 5.47 66.21 -38.26
CA TYR A 602 4.43 65.27 -38.72
C TYR A 602 4.75 63.79 -38.47
N GLN A 603 6.01 63.38 -38.58
CA GLN A 603 6.46 62.01 -38.30
C GLN A 603 6.45 61.68 -36.80
N LEU A 604 6.82 62.64 -35.94
CA LEU A 604 6.83 62.47 -34.49
C LEU A 604 5.40 62.39 -33.93
N ILE A 605 4.47 63.17 -34.49
CA ILE A 605 3.04 63.15 -34.12
C ILE A 605 2.42 61.76 -34.39
N ASN A 606 2.66 61.17 -35.56
CA ASN A 606 2.14 59.83 -35.87
C ASN A 606 2.71 58.75 -34.92
N LEU A 607 3.98 58.87 -34.53
CA LEU A 607 4.61 57.98 -33.55
C LEU A 607 4.00 58.17 -32.14
N ASN A 608 3.79 59.41 -31.69
CA ASN A 608 3.14 59.73 -30.42
C ASN A 608 1.70 59.20 -30.36
N GLN A 609 0.88 59.50 -31.37
CA GLN A 609 -0.50 59.00 -31.48
C GLN A 609 -0.55 57.47 -31.41
N ARG A 610 0.41 56.78 -32.04
CA ARG A 610 0.49 55.31 -32.03
C ARG A 610 1.01 54.74 -30.69
N LEU A 611 1.84 55.46 -29.94
CA LEU A 611 2.17 55.13 -28.55
C LEU A 611 0.96 55.33 -27.61
N LEU A 612 0.21 56.41 -27.78
CA LEU A 612 -0.99 56.70 -26.99
C LEU A 612 -2.09 55.63 -27.23
N GLN A 613 -2.25 55.16 -28.47
CA GLN A 613 -3.11 54.01 -28.79
C GLN A 613 -2.69 52.70 -28.10
N LEU A 614 -1.40 52.53 -27.75
CA LEU A 614 -0.89 51.34 -27.06
C LEU A 614 -1.10 51.36 -25.54
N LEU A 615 -1.50 52.48 -24.93
CA LEU A 615 -1.91 52.56 -23.51
C LEU A 615 -3.33 51.99 -23.27
N GLY A 616 -4.21 52.12 -24.27
CA GLY A 616 -5.61 51.68 -24.24
C GLY A 616 -6.58 52.67 -23.58
N GLN A 617 -7.82 52.73 -24.10
CA GLN A 617 -8.84 53.71 -23.72
C GLN A 617 -9.11 53.79 -22.20
N ASP A 618 -9.25 52.65 -21.51
CA ASP A 618 -9.52 52.64 -20.06
C ASP A 618 -8.45 53.39 -19.25
N LEU A 619 -7.20 53.40 -19.71
CA LEU A 619 -6.07 54.03 -19.02
C LEU A 619 -5.87 55.48 -19.46
N SER A 620 -6.05 55.80 -20.75
CA SER A 620 -6.01 57.19 -21.21
C SER A 620 -7.12 58.02 -20.55
N GLU A 621 -8.34 57.47 -20.43
CA GLU A 621 -9.47 58.13 -19.75
C GLU A 621 -9.19 58.41 -18.26
N ILE A 622 -8.36 57.60 -17.59
CA ILE A 622 -7.91 57.84 -16.21
C ILE A 622 -6.86 58.97 -16.16
N LEU A 623 -5.89 58.96 -17.08
CA LEU A 623 -4.83 59.97 -17.15
C LEU A 623 -5.37 61.35 -17.54
N GLU A 624 -6.27 61.41 -18.53
CA GLU A 624 -6.95 62.62 -19.00
C GLU A 624 -7.76 63.29 -17.87
N LYS A 625 -8.45 62.50 -17.03
CA LYS A 625 -9.23 63.01 -15.89
C LYS A 625 -8.37 63.56 -14.76
N GLU A 626 -7.20 62.98 -14.49
CA GLU A 626 -6.26 63.50 -13.49
C GLU A 626 -5.53 64.76 -14.03
N ILE A 627 -5.27 64.85 -15.34
CA ILE A 627 -4.71 66.06 -15.98
C ILE A 627 -5.73 67.21 -15.99
N ALA A 628 -6.97 66.96 -16.40
CA ALA A 628 -8.03 67.97 -16.37
C ALA A 628 -8.28 68.51 -14.96
N LEU A 629 -8.10 67.66 -13.93
CA LEU A 629 -8.18 68.06 -12.53
C LEU A 629 -6.97 68.91 -12.08
N LYS A 630 -5.75 68.62 -12.55
CA LYS A 630 -4.57 69.49 -12.33
C LYS A 630 -4.76 70.87 -12.98
N ASP A 631 -5.16 70.89 -14.25
CA ASP A 631 -5.26 72.14 -15.00
C ASP A 631 -6.40 73.05 -14.46
N GLN A 632 -7.48 72.46 -13.91
CA GLN A 632 -8.52 73.21 -13.16
C GLN A 632 -8.03 73.81 -11.83
N ILE A 633 -7.06 73.19 -11.16
CA ILE A 633 -6.48 73.75 -9.92
C ILE A 633 -5.59 74.95 -10.26
N ILE A 634 -4.79 74.85 -11.33
CA ILE A 634 -3.85 75.90 -11.76
C ILE A 634 -4.60 77.18 -12.15
N SER A 635 -5.68 77.11 -12.95
CA SER A 635 -6.45 78.31 -13.30
C SER A 635 -7.09 78.98 -12.06
N CYS A 636 -7.53 78.17 -11.09
CA CYS A 636 -8.05 78.65 -9.81
C CYS A 636 -6.98 79.26 -8.87
N GLU A 637 -5.68 79.14 -9.17
CA GLU A 637 -4.58 79.85 -8.50
C GLU A 637 -4.17 81.10 -9.28
N GLU A 638 -4.12 81.07 -10.61
CA GLU A 638 -3.83 82.26 -11.44
C GLU A 638 -4.89 83.37 -11.27
N ASP A 639 -6.18 83.01 -11.18
CA ASP A 639 -7.26 83.96 -10.87
C ASP A 639 -7.13 84.63 -9.48
N ARG A 640 -6.44 83.99 -8.52
CA ARG A 640 -6.19 84.58 -7.19
C ARG A 640 -5.02 85.58 -7.20
N ILE A 641 -4.04 85.37 -8.06
CA ILE A 641 -2.86 86.23 -8.17
C ILE A 641 -3.24 87.55 -8.86
N ASN A 642 -4.20 87.52 -9.79
CA ASN A 642 -4.73 88.69 -10.50
C ASN A 642 -5.76 89.52 -9.70
N HIS A 643 -5.87 89.34 -8.37
CA HIS A 643 -6.82 90.07 -7.52
C HIS A 643 -6.22 90.53 -6.17
N PHE A 644 -5.12 91.27 -6.22
CA PHE A 644 -4.66 92.13 -5.13
C PHE A 644 -4.96 93.61 -5.43
N PRO A 645 -5.91 94.26 -4.73
CA PRO A 645 -6.10 95.70 -4.84
C PRO A 645 -4.97 96.44 -4.10
N SER A 646 -4.46 97.50 -4.72
CA SER A 646 -3.60 98.48 -4.07
C SER A 646 -4.47 99.53 -3.38
N ASP A 647 -4.40 99.64 -2.06
CA ASP A 647 -5.02 100.73 -1.30
C ASP A 647 -3.97 101.49 -0.46
N GLN A 648 -4.27 102.77 -0.19
CA GLN A 648 -3.39 103.70 0.52
C GLN A 648 -3.92 103.94 1.95
N GLY A 649 -3.01 104.12 2.91
CA GLY A 649 -3.32 104.35 4.33
C GLY A 649 -2.07 104.36 5.19
#